data_AF-A0A428X627-F1
#
_entry.id   AF-A0A428X627-F1
#
_cell.length_a   1.000
_cell.length_b   1.000
_cell.length_c   1.000
_cell.angle_alpha   90.00
_cell.angle_beta   90.00
_cell.angle_gamma   90.00
#
_symmetry.space_group_name_H-M   'P 1'
#
loop_
_entity.id
_entity.type
_entity.pdbx_description
1 polymer ?
#
loop_
_entity_poly.entity_id
_entity_poly.type
_entity_poly.pdbx_seq_one_letter_code
_entity_poly.pdbx_strand_id
1 'polypeptide(L)'
;MDGIDSLRHAIETIPIPGAPPRLSREGAAVGLALLDTSLRLNHVRRLTERLTVVEHGTARRSTEVDVSLKLLDEGQRQATAQLQDLIGQEHGERAASRPARQRSLWVPLARLPRRDVSPIDVFDSAGQKLPRLTQHEASRLVAAGLYRLLRGILAGDENAHTAKHELNTFLFQVHEPRWLIQQALLTLLTERNHPEAEFALAPTGGTVPGYGRQCREMALDVLSGCSELLVEYAYLLNVAVRDYMLVVALDDSVEEHRLSYETPLHVDARQPVAKEQWRRLASSRRGYVVSYETMIPATLKSYHLVARAAPEAEISRMYLSTDADQYQVDGLAEDLVSLAERQDAAPLQEADGARHKILELQAQSVLRRLADLVRRRKWEAGQSGVELSPRSLPACHRLAAAATTGEAVRTDSGELDNSLRRHPEFTAANLREAARELTEREFGQDLVLVNGVIDNEARAYWRRSGRDSRGDHVRVRATLVLKDSTKSGPLNVTFYALAVATVSFVLGWLLVGSPWPYGRAATEALGHIGDGQSVITLLLLLPGFLYSRLSLPPRRTVLGYLGTLPQALVQLSIAAIAAFAATVATQARGEVVQAALTVAVALPVLAALVLFGQASWRESAIPLSRIGAPRWAGAGAWDRRKPLDADVRFDSSGGW
;
A
#
# COMPACT_ATOMS: atom_id res chain seq x y z
N MET A 1 -2.85 5.53 18.77
CA MET A 1 -3.86 5.57 19.83
C MET A 1 -5.02 4.68 19.43
N ASP A 2 -5.49 3.86 20.34
CA ASP A 2 -6.65 3.00 20.12
C ASP A 2 -7.96 3.80 20.25
N GLY A 3 -9.06 3.29 19.68
CA GLY A 3 -10.34 4.00 19.67
C GLY A 3 -10.87 4.30 21.08
N ILE A 4 -10.68 3.38 22.02
CA ILE A 4 -11.08 3.55 23.42
C ILE A 4 -10.22 4.59 24.14
N ASP A 5 -8.90 4.61 23.91
CA ASP A 5 -8.03 5.65 24.49
C ASP A 5 -8.43 7.04 24.00
N SER A 6 -8.79 7.14 22.71
CA SER A 6 -9.27 8.39 22.12
C SER A 6 -10.60 8.84 22.75
N LEU A 7 -11.50 7.89 23.06
CA LEU A 7 -12.75 8.17 23.77
C LEU A 7 -12.51 8.58 25.23
N ARG A 8 -11.60 7.91 25.94
CA ARG A 8 -11.20 8.27 27.31
C ARG A 8 -10.65 9.68 27.35
N HIS A 9 -9.76 9.99 26.41
CA HIS A 9 -9.21 11.33 26.26
C HIS A 9 -10.31 12.38 25.97
N ALA A 10 -11.29 12.06 25.12
CA ALA A 10 -12.43 12.93 24.88
C ALA A 10 -13.28 13.15 26.15
N ILE A 11 -13.53 12.11 26.94
CA ILE A 11 -14.28 12.20 28.23
C ILE A 11 -13.55 13.10 29.24
N GLU A 12 -12.22 13.07 29.24
CA GLU A 12 -11.38 13.89 30.12
C GLU A 12 -11.42 15.38 29.75
N THR A 13 -11.45 15.69 28.46
CA THR A 13 -11.31 17.06 27.95
C THR A 13 -12.63 17.80 27.77
N ILE A 14 -13.73 17.08 27.52
CA ILE A 14 -15.02 17.70 27.20
C ILE A 14 -15.73 18.22 28.47
N PRO A 15 -16.39 19.39 28.39
CA PRO A 15 -17.22 19.90 29.48
C PRO A 15 -18.44 19.00 29.72
N ILE A 16 -18.85 18.90 30.99
CA ILE A 16 -19.98 18.03 31.36
C ILE A 16 -21.27 18.67 30.85
N PRO A 17 -22.02 17.97 29.99
CA PRO A 17 -23.21 18.54 29.38
C PRO A 17 -24.34 18.66 30.42
N GLY A 18 -24.99 19.82 30.47
CA GLY A 18 -26.18 20.04 31.30
C GLY A 18 -27.49 19.52 30.70
N ALA A 19 -27.45 18.97 29.49
CA ALA A 19 -28.60 18.42 28.77
C ALA A 19 -28.16 17.32 27.79
N PRO A 20 -29.04 16.38 27.40
CA PRO A 20 -28.69 15.33 26.46
C PRO A 20 -28.32 15.91 25.08
N PRO A 21 -27.26 15.40 24.42
CA PRO A 21 -26.96 15.72 23.03
C PRO A 21 -28.14 15.35 22.12
N ARG A 22 -28.40 16.17 21.10
CA ARG A 22 -29.50 15.97 20.13
C ARG A 22 -29.16 14.84 19.15
N LEU A 23 -29.31 13.59 19.58
CA LEU A 23 -29.20 12.41 18.72
C LEU A 23 -30.57 11.74 18.57
N SER A 24 -30.99 11.51 17.33
CA SER A 24 -32.26 10.83 17.04
C SER A 24 -32.09 9.31 17.20
N ARG A 25 -33.12 8.65 17.77
CA ARG A 25 -33.14 7.17 17.89
C ARG A 25 -33.17 6.48 16.54
N GLU A 26 -33.89 7.07 15.59
CA GLU A 26 -33.94 6.65 14.18
C GLU A 26 -32.56 6.81 13.53
N GLY A 27 -31.88 7.94 13.75
CA GLY A 27 -30.52 8.17 13.26
C GLY A 27 -29.50 7.19 13.82
N ALA A 28 -29.68 6.69 15.05
CA ALA A 28 -28.82 5.65 15.61
C ALA A 28 -28.95 4.29 14.87
N ALA A 29 -30.17 3.91 14.44
CA ALA A 29 -30.38 2.70 13.66
C ALA A 29 -29.73 2.82 12.28
N VAL A 30 -29.91 3.97 11.62
CA VAL A 30 -29.24 4.31 10.36
C VAL A 30 -27.72 4.27 10.51
N GLY A 31 -27.18 4.89 11.56
CA GLY A 31 -25.73 4.92 11.81
C GLY A 31 -25.10 3.54 11.96
N LEU A 32 -25.77 2.62 12.66
CA LEU A 32 -25.31 1.22 12.78
C LEU A 32 -25.40 0.47 11.45
N ALA A 33 -26.47 0.67 10.68
CA ALA A 33 -26.60 0.06 9.36
C ALA A 33 -25.55 0.58 8.36
N LEU A 34 -25.25 1.89 8.40
CA LEU A 34 -24.16 2.49 7.61
C LEU A 34 -22.80 1.92 8.01
N LEU A 35 -22.55 1.73 9.32
CA LEU A 35 -21.32 1.12 9.79
C LEU A 35 -21.20 -0.32 9.30
N ASP A 36 -22.22 -1.16 9.48
CA ASP A 36 -22.24 -2.55 9.00
C ASP A 36 -22.03 -2.66 7.47
N THR A 37 -22.78 -1.87 6.71
CA THR A 37 -22.65 -1.82 5.24
C THR A 37 -21.28 -1.30 4.81
N SER A 38 -20.64 -0.39 5.55
CA SER A 38 -19.30 0.13 5.24
C SER A 38 -18.16 -0.82 5.60
N LEU A 39 -18.35 -1.69 6.59
CA LEU A 39 -17.36 -2.71 6.96
C LEU A 39 -17.32 -3.80 5.89
N ARG A 40 -18.50 -4.28 5.49
CA ARG A 40 -18.64 -5.42 4.58
C ARG A 40 -18.67 -5.03 3.12
N LEU A 41 -19.20 -3.87 2.73
CA LEU A 41 -19.32 -3.40 1.35
C LEU A 41 -19.78 -4.50 0.35
N ASN A 42 -20.71 -5.37 0.78
CA ASN A 42 -21.15 -6.54 0.02
C ASN A 42 -21.81 -6.16 -1.33
N HIS A 43 -22.38 -4.97 -1.41
CA HIS A 43 -22.96 -4.39 -2.62
C HIS A 43 -21.91 -3.92 -3.63
N VAL A 44 -20.64 -3.78 -3.24
CA VAL A 44 -19.54 -3.47 -4.16
C VAL A 44 -19.05 -4.76 -4.82
N ARG A 45 -19.35 -4.93 -6.10
CA ARG A 45 -18.98 -6.15 -6.85
C ARG A 45 -17.53 -6.12 -7.32
N ARG A 46 -17.09 -4.94 -7.77
CA ARG A 46 -15.80 -4.73 -8.41
C ARG A 46 -15.30 -3.34 -8.09
N LEU A 47 -14.00 -3.27 -7.80
CA LEU A 47 -13.27 -2.02 -7.63
C LEU A 47 -12.14 -1.99 -8.67
N THR A 48 -12.08 -0.91 -9.45
CA THR A 48 -11.04 -0.69 -10.46
C THR A 48 -10.31 0.61 -10.14
N GLU A 49 -9.03 0.52 -9.85
CA GLU A 49 -8.19 1.69 -9.59
C GLU A 49 -7.33 2.01 -10.80
N ARG A 50 -7.31 3.28 -11.18
CA ARG A 50 -6.43 3.83 -12.20
C ARG A 50 -5.37 4.70 -11.54
N LEU A 51 -4.13 4.23 -11.57
CA LEU A 51 -2.96 4.95 -11.08
C LEU A 51 -2.25 5.59 -12.28
N THR A 52 -2.25 6.91 -12.36
CA THR A 52 -1.48 7.65 -13.37
C THR A 52 -0.28 8.32 -12.72
N VAL A 53 0.92 7.83 -13.04
CA VAL A 53 2.18 8.39 -12.51
C VAL A 53 2.69 9.44 -13.49
N VAL A 54 2.64 10.71 -13.09
CA VAL A 54 3.01 11.85 -13.94
C VAL A 54 4.41 12.36 -13.58
N GLU A 55 4.69 12.59 -12.29
CA GLU A 55 5.96 13.15 -11.81
C GLU A 55 6.50 12.39 -10.59
N HIS A 56 7.73 12.71 -10.19
CA HIS A 56 8.28 12.18 -8.95
C HIS A 56 7.41 12.61 -7.75
N GLY A 57 6.88 11.64 -7.01
CA GLY A 57 6.02 11.93 -5.86
C GLY A 57 4.66 12.52 -6.21
N THR A 58 4.25 12.52 -7.49
CA THR A 58 2.92 12.98 -7.89
C THR A 58 2.26 11.95 -8.78
N ALA A 59 1.19 11.34 -8.26
CA ALA A 59 0.34 10.42 -8.99
C ALA A 59 -1.13 10.75 -8.77
N ARG A 60 -1.96 10.46 -9.77
CA ARG A 60 -3.41 10.59 -9.70
C ARG A 60 -4.03 9.21 -9.54
N ARG A 61 -4.90 9.04 -8.55
CA ARG A 61 -5.73 7.85 -8.34
C ARG A 61 -7.19 8.17 -8.66
N SER A 62 -7.74 7.47 -9.62
CA SER A 62 -9.17 7.45 -9.91
C SER A 62 -9.70 6.05 -9.63
N THR A 63 -10.77 5.95 -8.86
CA THR A 63 -11.38 4.68 -8.49
C THR A 63 -12.75 4.60 -9.15
N GLU A 64 -12.97 3.52 -9.89
CA GLU A 64 -14.28 3.13 -10.39
C GLU A 64 -14.86 1.99 -9.54
N VAL A 65 -16.12 2.12 -9.17
CA VAL A 65 -16.83 1.17 -8.32
C VAL A 65 -18.10 0.71 -9.03
N ASP A 66 -18.23 -0.61 -9.18
CA ASP A 66 -19.45 -1.24 -9.66
C ASP A 66 -20.29 -1.68 -8.46
N VAL A 67 -21.45 -1.04 -8.27
CA VAL A 67 -22.38 -1.25 -7.14
C VAL A 67 -23.62 -1.98 -7.61
N SER A 68 -24.04 -2.99 -6.86
CA SER A 68 -25.31 -3.70 -7.06
C SER A 68 -26.20 -3.59 -5.82
N LEU A 69 -27.33 -2.90 -5.95
CA LEU A 69 -28.31 -2.74 -4.87
C LEU A 69 -29.01 -4.06 -4.52
N LYS A 70 -28.99 -5.06 -5.41
CA LYS A 70 -29.53 -6.42 -5.14
C LYS A 70 -28.89 -7.11 -3.96
N LEU A 71 -27.62 -6.79 -3.72
CA LEU A 71 -26.80 -7.42 -2.70
C LEU A 71 -26.95 -6.77 -1.31
N LEU A 72 -27.78 -5.71 -1.21
CA LEU A 72 -28.17 -5.15 0.07
C LEU A 72 -29.25 -6.01 0.72
N ASP A 73 -29.01 -6.36 1.98
CA ASP A 73 -29.99 -7.07 2.81
C ASP A 73 -31.21 -6.17 3.08
N GLU A 74 -32.37 -6.80 3.35
CA GLU A 74 -33.63 -6.07 3.56
C GLU A 74 -33.52 -5.04 4.70
N GLY A 75 -32.84 -5.40 5.81
CA GLY A 75 -32.60 -4.46 6.91
C GLY A 75 -31.73 -3.27 6.51
N GLN A 76 -30.75 -3.47 5.61
CA GLN A 76 -29.89 -2.41 5.09
C GLN A 76 -30.67 -1.48 4.15
N ARG A 77 -31.54 -2.03 3.29
CA ARG A 77 -32.44 -1.21 2.44
C ARG A 77 -33.41 -0.38 3.27
N GLN A 78 -34.01 -0.97 4.31
CA GLN A 78 -34.90 -0.25 5.20
C GLN A 78 -34.20 0.89 5.93
N ALA A 79 -32.99 0.67 6.45
CA ALA A 79 -32.23 1.70 7.14
C ALA A 79 -31.79 2.84 6.20
N THR A 80 -31.40 2.53 4.97
CA THR A 80 -31.00 3.53 3.96
C THR A 80 -32.20 4.33 3.43
N ALA A 81 -33.39 3.72 3.36
CA ALA A 81 -34.65 4.41 3.11
C ALA A 81 -35.06 5.33 4.27
N GLN A 82 -34.91 4.88 5.52
CA GLN A 82 -35.17 5.72 6.70
C GLN A 82 -34.29 6.97 6.74
N LEU A 83 -33.05 6.89 6.24
CA LEU A 83 -32.19 8.06 6.13
C LEU A 83 -32.76 9.12 5.17
N GLN A 84 -33.37 8.69 4.06
CA GLN A 84 -34.01 9.61 3.12
C GLN A 84 -35.15 10.39 3.77
N ASP A 85 -35.92 9.72 4.65
CA ASP A 85 -37.00 10.35 5.42
C ASP A 85 -36.46 11.36 6.44
N LEU A 86 -35.37 11.01 7.14
CA LEU A 86 -34.70 11.91 8.09
C LEU A 86 -34.18 13.18 7.39
N ILE A 87 -33.51 13.03 6.24
CA ILE A 87 -33.01 14.16 5.44
C ILE A 87 -34.19 15.02 4.94
N GLY A 88 -35.27 14.38 4.48
CA GLY A 88 -36.49 15.09 4.05
C GLY A 88 -37.14 15.91 5.17
N GLN A 89 -37.22 15.35 6.38
CA GLN A 89 -37.74 16.06 7.56
C GLN A 89 -36.89 17.28 7.94
N GLU A 90 -35.55 17.15 7.89
CA GLU A 90 -34.63 18.27 8.18
C GLU A 90 -34.77 19.43 7.19
N HIS A 91 -35.12 19.13 5.94
CA HIS A 91 -35.35 20.13 4.88
C HIS A 91 -36.81 20.62 4.79
N GLY A 92 -37.69 20.19 5.71
CA GLY A 92 -39.10 20.61 5.74
C GLY A 92 -39.98 19.98 4.65
N GLU A 93 -39.51 18.94 3.96
CA GLU A 93 -40.28 18.23 2.95
C GLU A 93 -41.22 17.20 3.61
N ARG A 94 -42.52 17.27 3.30
CA ARG A 94 -43.49 16.28 3.77
C ARG A 94 -43.30 14.97 3.00
N ALA A 95 -43.07 13.87 3.73
CA ALA A 95 -42.87 12.51 3.20
C ALA A 95 -43.94 12.05 2.19
N ALA A 96 -45.17 12.57 2.29
CA ALA A 96 -46.28 12.24 1.38
C ALA A 96 -46.22 12.89 -0.02
N SER A 97 -45.24 13.76 -0.29
CA SER A 97 -45.19 14.58 -1.52
C SER A 97 -44.24 14.05 -2.59
N ARG A 98 -43.40 13.04 -2.27
CA ARG A 98 -42.41 12.51 -3.21
C ARG A 98 -43.00 11.32 -4.00
N PRO A 99 -43.04 11.38 -5.35
CA PRO A 99 -43.45 10.23 -6.15
C PRO A 99 -42.51 9.04 -5.92
N ALA A 100 -43.06 7.81 -5.94
CA ALA A 100 -42.29 6.57 -5.74
C ALA A 100 -41.10 6.38 -6.71
N ARG A 101 -41.08 7.13 -7.82
CA ARG A 101 -40.01 7.18 -8.84
C ARG A 101 -38.78 8.03 -8.47
N GLN A 102 -38.73 8.62 -7.27
CA GLN A 102 -37.60 9.46 -6.80
C GLN A 102 -37.04 9.02 -5.44
N ARG A 103 -37.14 7.73 -5.10
CA ARG A 103 -36.53 7.20 -3.88
C ARG A 103 -35.05 6.96 -4.13
N SER A 104 -34.20 7.72 -3.46
CA SER A 104 -32.77 7.48 -3.44
C SER A 104 -32.38 6.67 -2.21
N LEU A 105 -31.54 5.65 -2.38
CA LEU A 105 -30.91 4.90 -1.30
C LEU A 105 -29.54 5.48 -1.01
N TRP A 106 -29.26 5.75 0.26
CA TRP A 106 -27.97 6.26 0.72
C TRP A 106 -27.02 5.11 1.03
N VAL A 107 -26.02 4.89 0.20
CA VAL A 107 -25.18 3.69 0.26
C VAL A 107 -23.70 4.06 0.48
N PRO A 108 -22.99 3.45 1.43
CA PRO A 108 -21.55 3.66 1.59
C PRO A 108 -20.78 3.00 0.44
N LEU A 109 -19.87 3.72 -0.21
CA LEU A 109 -19.07 3.21 -1.33
C LEU A 109 -17.68 2.75 -0.89
N ALA A 110 -17.07 3.45 0.05
CA ALA A 110 -15.70 3.23 0.47
C ALA A 110 -15.47 3.75 1.89
N ARG A 111 -14.50 3.13 2.56
CA ARG A 111 -13.84 3.66 3.75
C ARG A 111 -12.54 4.32 3.32
N LEU A 112 -12.34 5.57 3.72
CA LEU A 112 -11.19 6.38 3.35
C LEU A 112 -10.52 6.90 4.62
N PRO A 113 -9.19 6.97 4.71
CA PRO A 113 -8.54 7.46 5.91
C PRO A 113 -8.93 8.91 6.19
N ARG A 114 -9.31 9.25 7.43
CA ARG A 114 -9.72 10.62 7.81
C ARG A 114 -8.62 11.68 7.67
N ARG A 115 -7.37 11.26 7.50
CA ARG A 115 -6.24 12.16 7.19
C ARG A 115 -6.36 12.81 5.80
N ASP A 116 -7.15 12.22 4.89
CA ASP A 116 -7.42 12.78 3.57
C ASP A 116 -8.57 13.77 3.63
N VAL A 117 -8.23 15.05 3.75
CA VAL A 117 -9.19 16.07 4.15
C VAL A 117 -9.76 16.93 3.03
N SER A 118 -9.77 16.37 1.83
CA SER A 118 -10.44 16.98 0.69
C SER A 118 -11.82 16.36 0.50
N PRO A 119 -12.89 17.17 0.33
CA PRO A 119 -14.18 16.64 -0.07
C PRO A 119 -14.04 15.87 -1.38
N ILE A 120 -14.49 14.61 -1.39
CA ILE A 120 -14.41 13.74 -2.56
C ILE A 120 -15.73 13.81 -3.31
N ASP A 121 -15.65 14.20 -4.57
CA ASP A 121 -16.81 14.19 -5.46
C ASP A 121 -16.94 12.84 -6.13
N VAL A 122 -18.18 12.37 -6.22
CA VAL A 122 -18.53 11.08 -6.84
C VAL A 122 -19.37 11.38 -8.08
N PHE A 123 -19.03 10.72 -9.18
CA PHE A 123 -19.68 10.85 -10.47
C PHE A 123 -20.31 9.52 -10.88
N ASP A 124 -21.46 9.59 -11.53
CA ASP A 124 -22.09 8.43 -12.17
C ASP A 124 -21.44 8.11 -13.53
N SER A 125 -21.99 7.12 -14.24
CA SER A 125 -21.52 6.73 -15.57
C SER A 125 -21.78 7.77 -16.66
N ALA A 126 -22.70 8.71 -16.43
CA ALA A 126 -22.98 9.84 -17.32
C ALA A 126 -22.10 11.07 -17.02
N GLY A 127 -21.24 11.00 -16.00
CA GLY A 127 -20.40 12.10 -15.54
C GLY A 127 -21.15 13.14 -14.69
N GLN A 128 -22.37 12.83 -14.24
CA GLN A 128 -23.12 13.69 -13.33
C GLN A 128 -22.64 13.47 -11.89
N LYS A 129 -22.49 14.58 -11.15
CA LYS A 129 -22.11 14.55 -9.75
C LYS A 129 -23.29 14.07 -8.90
N LEU A 130 -23.05 13.04 -8.09
CA LEU A 130 -24.06 12.48 -7.19
C LEU A 130 -24.10 13.23 -5.85
N PRO A 131 -25.29 13.33 -5.22
CA PRO A 131 -25.40 13.79 -3.84
C PRO A 131 -24.65 12.84 -2.89
N ARG A 132 -23.95 13.40 -1.92
CA ARG A 132 -23.21 12.66 -0.89
C ARG A 132 -23.45 13.25 0.48
N LEU A 133 -23.37 12.43 1.52
CA LEU A 133 -23.37 12.93 2.89
C LEU A 133 -22.07 13.68 3.16
N THR A 134 -22.19 14.75 3.92
CA THR A 134 -21.03 15.40 4.52
C THR A 134 -20.42 14.49 5.58
N GLN A 135 -19.13 14.70 5.86
CA GLN A 135 -18.46 13.99 6.95
C GLN A 135 -19.16 14.21 8.29
N HIS A 136 -19.65 15.42 8.54
CA HIS A 136 -20.36 15.74 9.77
C HIS A 136 -21.66 14.94 9.92
N GLU A 137 -22.48 14.85 8.87
CA GLU A 137 -23.74 14.11 8.90
C GLU A 137 -23.52 12.61 9.13
N ALA A 138 -22.60 12.00 8.38
CA ALA A 138 -22.28 10.59 8.52
C ALA A 138 -21.73 10.28 9.93
N SER A 139 -20.78 11.09 10.41
CA SER A 139 -20.21 10.95 11.76
C SER A 139 -21.24 11.11 12.87
N ARG A 140 -22.20 12.03 12.72
CA ARG A 140 -23.27 12.24 13.72
C ARG A 140 -24.19 11.03 13.83
N LEU A 141 -24.57 10.42 12.70
CA LEU A 141 -25.38 9.19 12.68
C LEU A 141 -24.62 8.03 13.32
N VAL A 142 -23.35 7.87 12.98
CA VAL A 142 -22.49 6.79 13.51
C VAL A 142 -22.22 6.98 15.01
N ALA A 143 -22.04 8.20 15.48
CA ALA A 143 -21.94 8.51 16.92
C ALA A 143 -23.20 8.07 17.68
N ALA A 144 -24.38 8.38 17.14
CA ALA A 144 -25.65 7.94 17.71
C ALA A 144 -25.79 6.41 17.73
N GLY A 145 -25.36 5.76 16.64
CA GLY A 145 -25.34 4.30 16.52
C GLY A 145 -24.42 3.63 17.53
N LEU A 146 -23.15 4.07 17.59
CA LEU A 146 -22.16 3.53 18.53
C LEU A 146 -22.56 3.75 19.98
N TYR A 147 -23.12 4.90 20.33
CA TYR A 147 -23.65 5.11 21.68
C TYR A 147 -24.79 4.14 22.02
N ARG A 148 -25.70 3.89 21.07
CA ARG A 148 -26.79 2.91 21.24
C ARG A 148 -26.26 1.49 21.38
N LEU A 149 -25.24 1.12 20.59
CA LEU A 149 -24.58 -0.17 20.68
C LEU A 149 -23.87 -0.34 22.04
N LEU A 150 -23.08 0.64 22.47
CA LEU A 150 -22.43 0.67 23.78
C LEU A 150 -23.45 0.46 24.89
N ARG A 151 -24.54 1.23 24.89
CA ARG A 151 -25.61 1.07 25.89
C ARG A 151 -26.25 -0.31 25.84
N GLY A 152 -26.42 -0.89 24.65
CA GLY A 152 -26.96 -2.25 24.48
C GLY A 152 -26.05 -3.32 25.07
N ILE A 153 -24.74 -3.23 24.81
CA ILE A 153 -23.73 -4.14 25.36
C ILE A 153 -23.69 -4.03 26.89
N LEU A 154 -23.61 -2.79 27.41
CA LEU A 154 -23.58 -2.54 28.86
C LEU A 154 -24.87 -3.00 29.56
N ALA A 155 -26.03 -2.90 28.91
CA ALA A 155 -27.29 -3.38 29.47
C ALA A 155 -27.43 -4.90 29.45
N GLY A 156 -26.61 -5.61 28.66
CA GLY A 156 -26.58 -7.07 28.61
C GLY A 156 -25.74 -7.72 29.71
N ASP A 157 -24.97 -6.94 30.46
CA ASP A 157 -24.15 -7.43 31.58
C ASP A 157 -25.02 -7.80 32.80
N GLU A 158 -24.65 -8.87 33.52
CA GLU A 158 -25.39 -9.32 34.71
C GLU A 158 -25.46 -8.25 35.81
N ASN A 159 -24.44 -7.41 35.93
CA ASN A 159 -24.37 -6.35 36.92
C ASN A 159 -25.21 -5.12 36.56
N ALA A 160 -25.74 -5.03 35.33
CA ALA A 160 -26.55 -3.90 34.89
C ALA A 160 -27.87 -3.78 35.66
N HIS A 161 -28.41 -4.90 36.15
CA HIS A 161 -29.67 -4.96 36.90
C HIS A 161 -29.49 -5.04 38.42
N THR A 162 -28.24 -5.10 38.89
CA THR A 162 -27.93 -5.14 40.33
C THR A 162 -28.03 -3.74 40.93
N ALA A 163 -29.02 -3.51 41.80
CA ALA A 163 -29.41 -2.19 42.31
C ALA A 163 -28.31 -1.40 43.07
N LYS A 164 -27.23 -2.05 43.50
CA LYS A 164 -26.09 -1.41 44.19
C LYS A 164 -24.83 -1.29 43.33
N HIS A 165 -24.84 -1.77 42.10
CA HIS A 165 -23.68 -1.74 41.23
C HIS A 165 -23.58 -0.40 40.49
N GLU A 166 -22.36 0.12 40.32
CA GLU A 166 -22.10 1.41 39.67
C GLU A 166 -22.67 1.46 38.24
N LEU A 167 -22.68 0.33 37.54
CA LEU A 167 -23.27 0.16 36.21
C LEU A 167 -24.78 0.44 36.18
N ASN A 168 -25.53 0.00 37.20
CA ASN A 168 -26.97 0.27 37.29
C ASN A 168 -27.23 1.77 37.50
N THR A 169 -26.45 2.38 38.39
CA THR A 169 -26.48 3.82 38.66
C THR A 169 -26.19 4.61 37.39
N PHE A 170 -25.15 4.24 36.64
CA PHE A 170 -24.79 4.84 35.36
C PHE A 170 -25.90 4.69 34.31
N LEU A 171 -26.48 3.50 34.14
CA LEU A 171 -27.46 3.25 33.07
C LEU A 171 -28.83 3.89 33.30
N PHE A 172 -29.31 3.90 34.55
CA PHE A 172 -30.71 4.17 34.88
C PHE A 172 -30.93 5.35 35.83
N GLN A 173 -29.98 5.67 36.72
CA GLN A 173 -30.20 6.64 37.79
C GLN A 173 -29.60 8.02 37.48
N VAL A 174 -28.32 8.09 37.09
CA VAL A 174 -27.60 9.35 36.82
C VAL A 174 -27.49 9.57 35.32
N HIS A 175 -27.69 10.80 34.86
CA HIS A 175 -27.83 11.09 33.43
C HIS A 175 -26.61 11.78 32.84
N GLU A 176 -25.92 12.60 33.62
CA GLU A 176 -24.79 13.43 33.26
C GLU A 176 -23.58 12.61 32.78
N PRO A 177 -23.18 11.49 33.43
CA PRO A 177 -22.13 10.62 32.90
C PRO A 177 -22.48 10.02 31.53
N ARG A 178 -23.77 9.67 31.32
CA ARG A 178 -24.23 9.13 30.04
C ARG A 178 -24.21 10.18 28.94
N TRP A 179 -24.66 11.39 29.25
CA TRP A 179 -24.60 12.52 28.33
C TRP A 179 -23.17 12.90 28.01
N LEU A 180 -22.24 12.80 28.97
CA LEU A 180 -20.82 13.01 28.77
C LEU A 180 -20.23 12.01 27.76
N ILE A 181 -20.48 10.70 27.91
CA ILE A 181 -20.02 9.69 26.94
C ILE A 181 -20.62 9.95 25.55
N GLN A 182 -21.92 10.27 25.50
CA GLN A 182 -22.62 10.55 24.24
C GLN A 182 -22.01 11.79 23.54
N GLN A 183 -21.72 12.85 24.29
CA GLN A 183 -21.08 14.06 23.76
C GLN A 183 -19.63 13.79 23.37
N ALA A 184 -18.91 12.95 24.12
CA ALA A 184 -17.54 12.55 23.80
C ALA A 184 -17.46 11.79 22.49
N LEU A 185 -18.35 10.81 22.26
CA LEU A 185 -18.45 10.12 20.98
C LEU A 185 -18.79 11.07 19.84
N LEU A 186 -19.76 11.97 20.04
CA LEU A 186 -20.14 12.94 19.02
C LEU A 186 -18.96 13.84 18.64
N THR A 187 -18.27 14.38 19.65
CA THR A 187 -17.11 15.27 19.47
C THR A 187 -15.97 14.53 18.79
N LEU A 188 -15.60 13.34 19.29
CA LEU A 188 -14.55 12.51 18.72
C LEU A 188 -14.78 12.19 17.24
N LEU A 189 -16.03 11.94 16.83
CA LEU A 189 -16.33 11.57 15.45
C LEU A 189 -16.61 12.77 14.54
N THR A 190 -17.07 13.91 15.06
CA THR A 190 -17.40 15.09 14.24
C THR A 190 -16.29 16.13 14.20
N GLU A 191 -15.48 16.22 15.24
CA GLU A 191 -14.31 17.11 15.24
C GLU A 191 -13.17 16.49 14.45
N ARG A 192 -12.50 17.37 13.71
CA ARG A 192 -11.50 17.00 12.69
C ARG A 192 -10.09 16.91 13.27
N ASN A 193 -9.84 17.60 14.37
CA ASN A 193 -8.53 17.69 15.01
C ASN A 193 -8.66 17.23 16.46
N HIS A 194 -7.78 16.33 16.88
CA HIS A 194 -7.58 16.03 18.30
C HIS A 194 -6.35 16.80 18.77
N PRO A 195 -6.36 17.39 19.97
CA PRO A 195 -5.17 18.02 20.52
C PRO A 195 -4.05 16.98 20.63
N GLU A 196 -2.84 17.30 20.12
CA GLU A 196 -1.67 16.42 20.23
C GLU A 196 -1.15 16.30 21.67
N ALA A 197 -1.51 17.25 22.53
CA ALA A 197 -1.12 17.30 23.93
C ALA A 197 -2.30 16.92 24.83
N GLU A 198 -2.04 16.07 25.82
CA GLU A 198 -3.00 15.77 26.87
C GLU A 198 -3.35 17.04 27.65
N PHE A 199 -4.60 17.49 27.54
CA PHE A 199 -5.11 18.62 28.30
C PHE A 199 -5.53 18.16 29.72
N ALA A 200 -4.58 17.67 30.50
CA ALA A 200 -4.78 17.29 31.89
C ALA A 200 -4.13 18.33 32.81
N LEU A 201 -4.95 19.24 33.35
CA LEU A 201 -4.48 20.21 34.35
C LEU A 201 -4.58 19.59 35.74
N ALA A 202 -3.52 19.74 36.54
CA ALA A 202 -3.57 19.41 37.96
C ALA A 202 -4.68 20.22 38.65
N PRO A 203 -5.41 19.64 39.63
CA PRO A 203 -6.40 20.39 40.37
C PRO A 203 -5.78 21.63 41.00
N THR A 204 -6.48 22.76 40.92
CA THR A 204 -6.02 24.03 41.48
C THR A 204 -5.81 23.86 42.99
N GLY A 205 -4.67 24.31 43.51
CA GLY A 205 -4.34 24.19 44.93
C GLY A 205 -5.45 24.74 45.82
N GLY A 206 -5.90 23.95 46.80
CA GLY A 206 -7.00 24.32 47.71
C GLY A 206 -8.41 23.96 47.23
N THR A 207 -8.56 23.30 46.08
CA THR A 207 -9.87 22.85 45.56
C THR A 207 -10.11 21.34 45.79
N VAL A 208 -11.36 20.94 45.97
CA VAL A 208 -11.80 19.55 46.17
C VAL A 208 -12.54 19.07 44.91
N PRO A 209 -12.45 17.78 44.52
CA PRO A 209 -13.26 17.19 43.45
C PRO A 209 -14.76 17.52 43.59
N GLY A 210 -15.29 18.30 42.66
CA GLY A 210 -16.73 18.59 42.60
C GLY A 210 -17.52 17.48 41.90
N TYR A 211 -18.85 17.65 41.86
CA TYR A 211 -19.80 16.74 41.20
C TYR A 211 -19.41 16.39 39.76
N GLY A 212 -18.83 17.36 39.03
CA GLY A 212 -18.39 17.11 37.67
C GLY A 212 -17.26 16.07 37.57
N ARG A 213 -16.30 16.12 38.49
CA ARG A 213 -15.22 15.14 38.54
C ARG A 213 -15.75 13.75 38.86
N GLN A 214 -16.72 13.65 39.76
CA GLN A 214 -17.41 12.38 40.07
C GLN A 214 -18.13 11.79 38.85
N CYS A 215 -18.81 12.63 38.06
CA CYS A 215 -19.47 12.17 36.83
C CYS A 215 -18.48 11.61 35.80
N ARG A 216 -17.30 12.22 35.69
CA ARG A 216 -16.24 11.78 34.79
C ARG A 216 -15.58 10.48 35.26
N GLU A 217 -15.24 10.40 36.55
CA GLU A 217 -14.69 9.19 37.16
C GLU A 217 -15.65 8.02 36.97
N MET A 218 -16.95 8.19 37.26
CA MET A 218 -17.97 7.17 37.01
C MET A 218 -18.03 6.70 35.55
N ALA A 219 -17.91 7.62 34.58
CA ALA A 219 -17.91 7.25 33.15
C ALA A 219 -16.67 6.44 32.75
N LEU A 220 -15.48 6.79 33.28
CA LEU A 220 -14.22 6.09 33.01
C LEU A 220 -14.15 4.74 33.72
N ASP A 221 -14.66 4.66 34.95
CA ASP A 221 -14.68 3.43 35.75
C ASP A 221 -15.59 2.37 35.10
N VAL A 222 -16.74 2.76 34.56
CA VAL A 222 -17.62 1.85 33.79
C VAL A 222 -16.92 1.33 32.52
N LEU A 223 -16.22 2.20 31.77
CA LEU A 223 -15.52 1.76 30.56
C LEU A 223 -14.34 0.82 30.87
N SER A 224 -13.62 1.05 31.96
CA SER A 224 -12.51 0.19 32.37
C SER A 224 -12.99 -1.14 32.96
N GLY A 225 -14.02 -1.10 33.81
CA GLY A 225 -14.64 -2.28 34.43
C GLY A 225 -15.29 -3.24 33.42
N CYS A 226 -15.78 -2.75 32.28
CA CYS A 226 -16.39 -3.56 31.23
C CYS A 226 -15.46 -3.82 30.03
N SER A 227 -14.14 -3.63 30.16
CA SER A 227 -13.19 -3.70 29.04
C SER A 227 -13.23 -5.02 28.23
N GLU A 228 -13.40 -6.17 28.90
CA GLU A 228 -13.50 -7.48 28.24
C GLU A 228 -14.73 -7.61 27.34
N LEU A 229 -15.86 -6.99 27.71
CA LEU A 229 -17.10 -6.96 26.91
C LEU A 229 -17.01 -6.00 25.72
N LEU A 230 -16.10 -5.01 25.81
CA LEU A 230 -15.98 -3.93 24.84
C LEU A 230 -14.94 -4.20 23.75
N VAL A 231 -14.36 -5.41 23.66
CA VAL A 231 -13.33 -5.74 22.65
C VAL A 231 -13.82 -5.50 21.21
N GLU A 232 -14.99 -6.03 20.84
CA GLU A 232 -15.55 -5.82 19.50
C GLU A 232 -16.01 -4.38 19.28
N TYR A 233 -16.55 -3.75 20.32
CA TYR A 233 -16.94 -2.33 20.28
C TYR A 233 -15.73 -1.42 20.07
N ALA A 234 -14.61 -1.68 20.74
CA ALA A 234 -13.37 -0.93 20.62
C ALA A 234 -12.83 -0.97 19.19
N TYR A 235 -12.94 -2.14 18.55
CA TYR A 235 -12.59 -2.30 17.15
C TYR A 235 -13.48 -1.47 16.22
N LEU A 236 -14.81 -1.52 16.39
CA LEU A 236 -15.76 -0.71 15.61
C LEU A 236 -15.55 0.80 15.82
N LEU A 237 -15.28 1.21 17.06
CA LEU A 237 -14.97 2.60 17.39
C LEU A 237 -13.66 3.03 16.71
N ASN A 238 -12.63 2.19 16.71
CA ASN A 238 -11.36 2.49 16.05
C ASN A 238 -11.56 2.69 14.54
N VAL A 239 -12.38 1.86 13.88
CA VAL A 239 -12.76 2.05 12.47
C VAL A 239 -13.46 3.39 12.28
N ALA A 240 -14.48 3.69 13.09
CA ALA A 240 -15.23 4.94 12.96
C ALA A 240 -14.36 6.19 13.20
N VAL A 241 -13.37 6.11 14.10
CA VAL A 241 -12.44 7.20 14.42
C VAL A 241 -11.40 7.41 13.32
N ARG A 242 -10.91 6.35 12.68
CA ARG A 242 -9.83 6.44 11.68
C ARG A 242 -10.34 6.63 10.26
N ASP A 243 -11.52 6.10 9.96
CA ASP A 243 -12.08 6.07 8.62
C ASP A 243 -13.24 7.06 8.45
N TYR A 244 -13.30 7.65 7.26
CA TYR A 244 -14.42 8.38 6.72
C TYR A 244 -15.21 7.45 5.80
N MET A 245 -16.53 7.39 6.02
CA MET A 245 -17.47 6.67 5.17
C MET A 245 -17.96 7.58 4.05
N LEU A 246 -17.60 7.25 2.80
CA LEU A 246 -18.12 7.94 1.62
C LEU A 246 -19.52 7.40 1.29
N VAL A 247 -20.58 8.11 1.68
CA VAL A 247 -21.98 7.71 1.45
C VAL A 247 -22.62 8.57 0.36
N VAL A 248 -23.22 7.93 -0.64
CA VAL A 248 -23.86 8.60 -1.79
C VAL A 248 -25.33 8.22 -1.94
N ALA A 249 -26.11 9.10 -2.54
CA ALA A 249 -27.49 8.82 -2.94
C ALA A 249 -27.51 8.14 -4.32
N LEU A 250 -28.06 6.92 -4.38
CA LEU A 250 -28.26 6.14 -5.60
C LEU A 250 -29.76 6.01 -5.90
N ASP A 251 -30.12 5.99 -7.17
CA ASP A 251 -31.51 5.79 -7.60
C ASP A 251 -31.94 4.33 -7.39
N ASP A 252 -32.95 4.09 -6.56
CA ASP A 252 -33.50 2.75 -6.27
C ASP A 252 -34.16 2.10 -7.50
N SER A 253 -34.47 2.88 -8.56
CA SER A 253 -35.04 2.33 -9.79
C SER A 253 -34.04 1.54 -10.63
N VAL A 254 -32.74 1.75 -10.41
CA VAL A 254 -31.64 1.11 -11.13
C VAL A 254 -30.91 0.18 -10.18
N GLU A 255 -30.76 -1.09 -10.54
CA GLU A 255 -30.17 -2.06 -9.61
C GLU A 255 -28.63 -2.08 -9.65
N GLU A 256 -28.02 -1.68 -10.77
CA GLU A 256 -26.57 -1.69 -10.99
C GLU A 256 -26.09 -0.28 -11.34
N HIS A 257 -25.15 0.24 -10.56
CA HIS A 257 -24.56 1.55 -10.76
C HIS A 257 -23.06 1.43 -10.99
N ARG A 258 -22.53 2.24 -11.91
CA ARG A 258 -21.10 2.42 -12.08
C ARG A 258 -20.75 3.84 -11.67
N LEU A 259 -19.87 3.95 -10.69
CA LEU A 259 -19.50 5.19 -10.05
C LEU A 259 -18.01 5.44 -10.19
N SER A 260 -17.59 6.70 -10.17
CA SER A 260 -16.18 7.07 -10.17
C SER A 260 -15.90 8.20 -9.20
N TYR A 261 -14.75 8.16 -8.55
CA TYR A 261 -14.27 9.23 -7.67
C TYR A 261 -12.74 9.31 -7.69
N GLU A 262 -12.20 10.43 -7.23
CA GLU A 262 -10.76 10.66 -7.17
C GLU A 262 -10.32 10.85 -5.72
N THR A 263 -9.20 10.21 -5.36
CA THR A 263 -8.60 10.33 -4.03
C THR A 263 -7.15 10.77 -4.17
N PRO A 264 -6.66 11.64 -3.26
CA PRO A 264 -5.24 11.92 -3.19
C PRO A 264 -4.45 10.66 -2.82
N LEU A 265 -3.14 10.69 -3.13
CA LEU A 265 -2.19 9.66 -2.73
C LEU A 265 -1.18 10.26 -1.76
N HIS A 266 -0.88 9.53 -0.70
CA HIS A 266 0.17 9.89 0.22
C HIS A 266 1.50 9.43 -0.33
N VAL A 267 2.53 10.25 -0.13
CA VAL A 267 3.91 9.91 -0.42
C VAL A 267 4.66 9.88 0.89
N ASP A 268 5.36 8.77 1.16
CA ASP A 268 6.23 8.66 2.34
C ASP A 268 7.13 9.89 2.48
N ALA A 269 7.25 10.38 3.71
CA ALA A 269 7.91 11.65 4.02
C ALA A 269 9.33 11.78 3.43
N ARG A 270 9.69 13.03 3.07
CA ARG A 270 10.96 13.38 2.41
C ARG A 270 12.17 12.88 3.19
N GLN A 271 12.95 12.02 2.54
CA GLN A 271 14.21 11.50 3.06
C GLN A 271 15.33 12.57 2.99
N PRO A 272 16.42 12.42 3.77
CA PRO A 272 17.55 13.35 3.72
C PRO A 272 18.19 13.44 2.31
N VAL A 273 18.52 14.67 1.89
CA VAL A 273 18.99 15.05 0.54
C VAL A 273 20.13 14.17 0.02
N ALA A 274 21.07 13.77 0.89
CA ALA A 274 22.22 12.95 0.49
C ALA A 274 21.80 11.54 0.02
N LYS A 275 20.81 10.92 0.67
CA LYS A 275 20.27 9.60 0.24
C LYS A 275 19.54 9.71 -1.10
N GLU A 276 18.93 10.86 -1.36
CA GLU A 276 18.18 11.13 -2.58
C GLU A 276 19.07 11.19 -3.82
N GLN A 277 20.26 11.79 -3.73
CA GLN A 277 21.21 11.86 -4.86
C GLN A 277 21.75 10.49 -5.27
N TRP A 278 22.14 9.66 -4.30
CA TRP A 278 22.58 8.28 -4.56
C TRP A 278 21.47 7.44 -5.15
N ARG A 279 20.24 7.60 -4.67
CA ARG A 279 19.05 6.93 -5.20
C ARG A 279 18.77 7.35 -6.64
N ARG A 280 18.88 8.64 -6.98
CA ARG A 280 18.76 9.14 -8.36
C ARG A 280 19.76 8.45 -9.29
N LEU A 281 21.04 8.41 -8.91
CA LEU A 281 22.08 7.71 -9.69
C LEU A 281 21.80 6.20 -9.81
N ALA A 282 21.31 5.57 -8.74
CA ALA A 282 20.91 4.16 -8.77
C ALA A 282 19.72 3.93 -9.71
N SER A 283 18.68 4.79 -9.67
CA SER A 283 17.49 4.75 -10.52
C SER A 283 17.84 4.90 -12.00
N SER A 284 18.84 5.72 -12.33
CA SER A 284 19.37 5.85 -13.71
C SER A 284 19.96 4.55 -14.24
N ARG A 285 20.47 3.65 -13.38
CA ARG A 285 21.01 2.35 -13.77
C ARG A 285 19.97 1.24 -13.75
N ARG A 286 19.16 1.19 -12.69
CA ARG A 286 18.23 0.07 -12.43
C ARG A 286 16.83 0.29 -13.02
N GLY A 287 16.45 1.52 -13.36
CA GLY A 287 15.06 1.90 -13.60
C GLY A 287 14.44 2.57 -12.38
N TYR A 288 13.32 3.26 -12.58
CA TYR A 288 12.61 4.00 -11.54
C TYR A 288 11.51 3.12 -10.95
N VAL A 289 11.63 2.78 -9.66
CA VAL A 289 10.77 1.83 -8.97
C VAL A 289 9.67 2.58 -8.21
N VAL A 290 8.41 2.30 -8.55
CA VAL A 290 7.21 2.84 -7.91
C VAL A 290 6.55 1.74 -7.12
N SER A 291 6.36 1.93 -5.82
CA SER A 291 5.51 1.06 -4.99
C SER A 291 4.17 1.74 -4.76
N TYR A 292 3.09 0.99 -4.88
CA TYR A 292 1.74 1.41 -4.59
C TYR A 292 1.12 0.46 -3.56
N GLU A 293 0.55 1.00 -2.49
CA GLU A 293 -0.11 0.24 -1.43
C GLU A 293 -1.54 0.75 -1.20
N THR A 294 -2.47 -0.19 -1.06
CA THR A 294 -3.88 0.10 -0.75
C THR A 294 -4.49 -1.00 0.11
N MET A 295 -5.57 -0.67 0.81
CA MET A 295 -6.36 -1.61 1.60
C MET A 295 -7.75 -1.70 0.95
N ILE A 296 -8.14 -2.90 0.55
CA ILE A 296 -9.47 -3.19 0.02
C ILE A 296 -10.27 -3.99 1.05
N PRO A 297 -11.61 -3.93 1.06
CA PRO A 297 -12.42 -4.76 1.94
C PRO A 297 -12.19 -6.23 1.66
N ALA A 298 -12.12 -7.07 2.70
CA ALA A 298 -11.88 -8.50 2.50
C ALA A 298 -13.00 -9.17 1.69
N THR A 299 -14.24 -8.74 1.83
CA THR A 299 -15.42 -9.24 1.09
C THR A 299 -15.36 -9.01 -0.42
N LEU A 300 -14.47 -8.13 -0.92
CA LEU A 300 -14.38 -7.80 -2.34
C LEU A 300 -13.99 -9.04 -3.16
N LYS A 301 -14.79 -9.34 -4.19
CA LYS A 301 -14.59 -10.53 -5.04
C LYS A 301 -13.50 -10.35 -6.08
N SER A 302 -13.38 -9.14 -6.62
CA SER A 302 -12.43 -8.82 -7.69
C SER A 302 -11.91 -7.40 -7.59
N TYR A 303 -10.61 -7.25 -7.81
CA TYR A 303 -9.89 -5.99 -7.81
C TYR A 303 -9.11 -5.85 -9.12
N HIS A 304 -9.17 -4.67 -9.72
CA HIS A 304 -8.43 -4.35 -10.94
C HIS A 304 -7.55 -3.14 -10.69
N LEU A 305 -6.26 -3.27 -11.03
CA LEU A 305 -5.34 -2.14 -11.02
C LEU A 305 -4.89 -1.86 -12.44
N VAL A 306 -5.13 -0.64 -12.89
CA VAL A 306 -4.68 -0.10 -14.16
C VAL A 306 -3.64 0.95 -13.86
N ALA A 307 -2.38 0.68 -14.22
CA ALA A 307 -1.31 1.65 -14.04
C ALA A 307 -0.91 2.24 -15.39
N ARG A 308 -0.85 3.56 -15.44
CA ARG A 308 -0.46 4.33 -16.62
C ARG A 308 0.75 5.19 -16.31
N ALA A 309 1.79 5.06 -17.13
CA ALA A 309 2.96 5.93 -17.07
C ALA A 309 2.80 7.13 -18.04
N ALA A 310 3.62 8.16 -17.83
CA ALA A 310 3.75 9.24 -18.81
C ALA A 310 4.21 8.69 -20.18
N PRO A 311 3.85 9.32 -21.32
CA PRO A 311 4.14 8.80 -22.66
C PRO A 311 5.62 8.46 -22.93
N GLU A 312 6.50 9.19 -22.25
CA GLU A 312 7.96 9.11 -22.37
C GLU A 312 8.58 8.05 -21.45
N ALA A 313 7.80 7.45 -20.54
CA ALA A 313 8.23 6.38 -19.65
C ALA A 313 7.51 5.06 -19.98
N GLU A 314 8.27 3.98 -20.13
CA GLU A 314 7.75 2.64 -20.40
C GLU A 314 7.67 1.83 -19.10
N ILE A 315 6.53 1.16 -18.89
CA ILE A 315 6.39 0.19 -17.79
C ILE A 315 7.09 -1.11 -18.23
N SER A 316 8.28 -1.35 -17.71
CA SER A 316 9.05 -2.54 -18.06
C SER A 316 8.58 -3.81 -17.33
N ARG A 317 8.06 -3.66 -16.12
CA ARG A 317 7.53 -4.75 -15.30
C ARG A 317 6.56 -4.18 -14.27
N MET A 318 5.47 -4.90 -14.04
CA MET A 318 4.52 -4.63 -12.97
C MET A 318 4.13 -5.96 -12.34
N TYR A 319 4.09 -6.01 -11.02
CA TYR A 319 3.43 -7.09 -10.31
C TYR A 319 2.44 -6.52 -9.30
N LEU A 320 1.46 -7.32 -8.96
CA LEU A 320 0.50 -7.08 -7.90
C LEU A 320 0.57 -8.26 -6.93
N SER A 321 0.57 -7.97 -5.64
CA SER A 321 0.58 -8.94 -4.56
C SER A 321 -0.48 -8.57 -3.53
N THR A 322 -1.09 -9.57 -2.92
CA THR A 322 -2.16 -9.40 -1.93
C THR A 322 -1.96 -10.33 -0.75
N ASP A 323 -2.26 -9.90 0.47
CA ASP A 323 -2.19 -10.74 1.67
C ASP A 323 -3.50 -11.49 2.00
N ALA A 324 -4.32 -11.73 0.97
CA ALA A 324 -5.66 -12.28 1.13
C ALA A 324 -5.70 -13.68 1.76
N ASP A 325 -4.65 -14.48 1.56
CA ASP A 325 -4.52 -15.83 2.11
C ASP A 325 -3.77 -15.83 3.46
N GLN A 326 -3.33 -14.67 3.98
CA GLN A 326 -2.50 -14.60 5.20
C GLN A 326 -3.16 -15.26 6.41
N TYR A 327 -4.43 -14.93 6.67
CA TYR A 327 -5.17 -15.54 7.77
C TYR A 327 -5.31 -17.07 7.62
N GLN A 328 -5.51 -17.55 6.39
CA GLN A 328 -5.59 -18.99 6.11
C GLN A 328 -4.25 -19.67 6.38
N VAL A 329 -3.15 -19.01 6.03
CA VAL A 329 -1.79 -19.51 6.22
C VAL A 329 -1.41 -19.54 7.70
N ASP A 330 -1.74 -18.50 8.45
CA ASP A 330 -1.46 -18.43 9.89
C ASP A 330 -2.21 -19.54 10.64
N GLY A 331 -3.52 -19.69 10.37
CA GLY A 331 -4.32 -20.78 10.95
C GLY A 331 -3.85 -22.17 10.50
N LEU A 332 -3.38 -22.32 9.25
CA LEU A 332 -2.82 -23.59 8.77
C LEU A 332 -1.49 -23.91 9.43
N ALA A 333 -0.64 -22.92 9.67
CA ALA A 333 0.63 -23.10 10.37
C ALA A 333 0.40 -23.52 11.84
N GLU A 334 -0.55 -22.89 12.54
CA GLU A 334 -0.98 -23.29 13.89
C GLU A 334 -1.53 -24.71 13.91
N ASP A 335 -2.40 -25.06 12.96
CA ASP A 335 -2.97 -26.40 12.83
C ASP A 335 -1.87 -27.47 12.60
N LEU A 336 -0.85 -27.16 11.79
CA LEU A 336 0.29 -28.06 11.53
C LEU A 336 1.16 -28.27 12.78
N VAL A 337 1.41 -27.20 13.55
CA VAL A 337 2.13 -27.28 14.83
C VAL A 337 1.33 -28.11 15.84
N SER A 338 0.02 -27.88 15.96
CA SER A 338 -0.85 -28.65 16.85
C SER A 338 -0.90 -30.14 16.46
N LEU A 339 -0.94 -30.45 15.16
CA LEU A 339 -0.86 -31.84 14.69
C LEU A 339 0.50 -32.48 15.01
N ALA A 340 1.60 -31.72 14.92
CA ALA A 340 2.93 -32.23 15.25
C ALA A 340 3.03 -32.63 16.74
N GLU A 341 2.52 -31.79 17.64
CA GLU A 341 2.47 -32.06 19.08
C GLU A 341 1.63 -33.30 19.40
N ARG A 342 0.46 -33.44 18.77
CA ARG A 342 -0.42 -34.61 18.95
C ARG A 342 0.17 -35.88 18.37
N GLN A 343 0.95 -35.79 17.28
CA GLN A 343 1.64 -36.94 16.70
C GLN A 343 2.80 -37.41 17.59
N ASP A 344 3.53 -36.49 18.21
CA ASP A 344 4.59 -36.83 19.19
C ASP A 344 4.00 -37.44 20.47
N ALA A 345 2.83 -36.96 20.91
CA ALA A 345 2.17 -37.42 22.14
C ALA A 345 1.43 -38.76 22.00
N ALA A 346 1.08 -39.19 20.78
CA ALA A 346 0.28 -40.38 20.53
C ALA A 346 1.12 -41.53 19.93
N PRO A 347 1.65 -42.47 20.74
CA PRO A 347 2.38 -43.61 20.21
C PRO A 347 1.49 -44.42 19.25
N LEU A 348 2.08 -44.88 18.14
CA LEU A 348 1.39 -45.63 17.06
C LEU A 348 0.68 -46.92 17.54
N GLN A 349 0.94 -47.37 18.77
CA GLN A 349 0.45 -48.62 19.35
C GLN A 349 -0.76 -48.48 20.30
N GLU A 350 -1.29 -47.27 20.55
CA GLU A 350 -2.44 -47.11 21.47
C GLU A 350 -3.77 -47.55 20.83
N ALA A 351 -4.46 -48.45 21.54
CA ALA A 351 -5.68 -49.17 21.15
C ALA A 351 -6.97 -48.32 21.11
N ASP A 352 -6.89 -47.01 21.29
CA ASP A 352 -8.06 -46.14 21.40
C ASP A 352 -8.51 -45.63 20.02
N GLY A 353 -9.21 -46.50 19.28
CA GLY A 353 -9.55 -46.32 17.86
C GLY A 353 -10.29 -45.02 17.52
N ALA A 354 -11.04 -44.44 18.47
CA ALA A 354 -11.73 -43.17 18.27
C ALA A 354 -10.78 -41.97 18.19
N ARG A 355 -9.82 -41.85 19.13
CA ARG A 355 -8.80 -40.80 19.12
C ARG A 355 -7.91 -40.89 17.88
N HIS A 356 -7.55 -42.12 17.51
CA HIS A 356 -6.77 -42.39 16.31
C HIS A 356 -7.49 -41.88 15.05
N LYS A 357 -8.79 -42.18 14.91
CA LYS A 357 -9.59 -41.75 13.76
C LYS A 357 -9.81 -40.24 13.71
N ILE A 358 -10.01 -39.59 14.86
CA ILE A 358 -10.15 -38.13 14.95
C ILE A 358 -8.87 -37.44 14.47
N LEU A 359 -7.70 -37.89 14.93
CA LEU A 359 -6.41 -37.31 14.52
C LEU A 359 -6.17 -37.50 13.01
N GLU A 360 -6.48 -38.69 12.47
CA GLU A 360 -6.40 -38.96 11.04
C GLU A 360 -7.32 -38.02 10.22
N LEU A 361 -8.57 -37.81 10.64
CA LEU A 361 -9.49 -36.90 9.95
C LEU A 361 -9.02 -35.44 10.02
N GLN A 362 -8.45 -35.02 11.16
CA GLN A 362 -7.84 -33.70 11.30
C GLN A 362 -6.62 -33.55 10.37
N ALA A 363 -5.75 -34.55 10.31
CA ALA A 363 -4.60 -34.59 9.40
C ALA A 363 -5.05 -34.50 7.93
N GLN A 364 -6.06 -35.28 7.53
CA GLN A 364 -6.63 -35.20 6.18
C GLN A 364 -7.16 -33.80 5.85
N SER A 365 -7.87 -33.16 6.78
CA SER A 365 -8.40 -31.80 6.59
C SER A 365 -7.28 -30.76 6.47
N VAL A 366 -6.28 -30.80 7.35
CA VAL A 366 -5.14 -29.87 7.35
C VAL A 366 -4.28 -30.06 6.10
N LEU A 367 -3.90 -31.29 5.77
CA LEU A 367 -3.03 -31.54 4.62
C LEU A 367 -3.72 -31.31 3.27
N ARG A 368 -5.06 -31.47 3.18
CA ARG A 368 -5.82 -31.05 1.99
C ARG A 368 -5.81 -29.54 1.81
N ARG A 369 -5.95 -28.76 2.90
CA ARG A 369 -5.82 -27.29 2.86
C ARG A 369 -4.42 -26.88 2.43
N LEU A 370 -3.39 -27.53 2.96
CA LEU A 370 -1.99 -27.33 2.54
C LEU A 370 -1.80 -27.65 1.05
N ALA A 371 -2.28 -28.80 0.59
CA ALA A 371 -2.16 -29.21 -0.80
C ALA A 371 -2.84 -28.24 -1.75
N ASP A 372 -4.02 -27.73 -1.38
CA ASP A 372 -4.74 -26.73 -2.16
C ASP A 372 -3.98 -25.40 -2.25
N LEU A 373 -3.40 -24.93 -1.14
CA LEU A 373 -2.58 -23.72 -1.11
C LEU A 373 -1.31 -23.87 -1.96
N VAL A 374 -0.58 -24.98 -1.82
CA VAL A 374 0.62 -25.27 -2.63
C VAL A 374 0.26 -25.34 -4.12
N ARG A 375 -0.88 -25.95 -4.45
CA ARG A 375 -1.40 -26.03 -5.83
C ARG A 375 -1.72 -24.65 -6.40
N ARG A 376 -2.39 -23.76 -5.63
CA ARG A 376 -2.67 -22.37 -6.03
C ARG A 376 -1.38 -21.60 -6.30
N ARG A 377 -0.40 -21.66 -5.39
CA ARG A 377 0.91 -20.99 -5.54
C ARG A 377 1.71 -21.52 -6.74
N LYS A 378 1.65 -22.83 -7.03
CA LYS A 378 2.25 -23.39 -8.25
C LYS A 378 1.64 -22.82 -9.54
N TRP A 379 0.32 -22.63 -9.57
CA TRP A 379 -0.35 -22.03 -10.72
C TRP A 379 0.01 -20.55 -10.90
N GLU A 380 0.06 -19.78 -9.83
CA GLU A 380 0.51 -18.38 -9.85
C GLU A 380 1.97 -18.26 -10.29
N ALA A 381 2.84 -19.15 -9.78
CA ALA A 381 4.24 -19.24 -10.21
C ALA A 381 4.33 -19.50 -11.72
N GLY A 382 3.60 -20.50 -12.23
CA GLY A 382 3.56 -20.85 -13.64
C GLY A 382 3.08 -19.69 -14.53
N GLN A 383 2.03 -18.98 -14.12
CA GLN A 383 1.54 -17.79 -14.84
C GLN A 383 2.56 -16.63 -14.83
N SER A 384 3.34 -16.53 -13.75
CA SER A 384 4.37 -15.50 -13.58
C SER A 384 5.72 -15.88 -14.18
N GLY A 385 5.84 -17.04 -14.82
CA GLY A 385 7.11 -17.54 -15.35
C GLY A 385 8.15 -17.84 -14.27
N VAL A 386 7.71 -18.07 -13.03
CA VAL A 386 8.54 -18.45 -11.89
C VAL A 386 8.36 -19.94 -11.62
N GLU A 387 9.44 -20.66 -11.34
CA GLU A 387 9.35 -22.05 -10.94
C GLU A 387 9.35 -22.18 -9.42
N LEU A 388 8.25 -22.68 -8.86
CA LEU A 388 8.18 -23.07 -7.45
C LEU A 388 8.84 -24.44 -7.26
N SER A 389 10.17 -24.45 -7.14
CA SER A 389 10.94 -25.68 -7.03
C SER A 389 10.64 -26.43 -5.72
N PRO A 390 10.46 -27.77 -5.74
CA PRO A 390 10.34 -28.59 -4.53
C PRO A 390 11.53 -28.44 -3.56
N ARG A 391 12.70 -28.01 -4.06
CA ARG A 391 13.88 -27.73 -3.23
C ARG A 391 13.73 -26.50 -2.35
N SER A 392 12.83 -25.60 -2.68
CA SER A 392 12.61 -24.36 -1.92
C SER A 392 11.70 -24.56 -0.71
N LEU A 393 10.83 -25.58 -0.78
CA LEU A 393 9.76 -25.89 0.18
C LEU A 393 9.59 -27.42 0.32
N PRO A 394 10.64 -28.14 0.72
CA PRO A 394 10.63 -29.59 0.73
C PRO A 394 9.57 -30.19 1.66
N ALA A 395 9.30 -29.60 2.82
CA ALA A 395 8.32 -30.15 3.76
C ALA A 395 6.89 -29.95 3.24
N CYS A 396 6.55 -28.75 2.77
CA CYS A 396 5.22 -28.46 2.22
C CYS A 396 4.92 -29.34 0.99
N HIS A 397 5.89 -29.53 0.09
CA HIS A 397 5.69 -30.38 -1.09
C HIS A 397 5.50 -31.86 -0.73
N ARG A 398 6.29 -32.40 0.21
CA ARG A 398 6.19 -33.81 0.62
C ARG A 398 4.87 -34.10 1.32
N LEU A 399 4.43 -33.23 2.23
CA LEU A 399 3.15 -33.37 2.92
C LEU A 399 1.94 -33.15 2.00
N ALA A 400 2.02 -32.19 1.08
CA ALA A 400 0.98 -31.99 0.06
C ALA A 400 0.87 -33.21 -0.88
N ALA A 401 2.00 -33.81 -1.26
CA ALA A 401 2.02 -35.03 -2.05
C ALA A 401 1.37 -36.19 -1.28
N ALA A 402 1.75 -36.41 -0.02
CA ALA A 402 1.17 -37.46 0.84
C ALA A 402 -0.36 -37.41 0.89
N ALA A 403 -0.94 -36.22 0.92
CA ALA A 403 -2.40 -36.04 0.97
C ALA A 403 -3.10 -36.15 -0.41
N THR A 404 -2.37 -36.12 -1.51
CA THR A 404 -2.94 -36.06 -2.88
C THR A 404 -2.64 -37.30 -3.71
N THR A 405 -1.52 -38.00 -3.49
CA THR A 405 -1.12 -39.18 -4.27
C THR A 405 -1.93 -40.41 -3.92
N GLY A 406 -2.54 -40.47 -2.73
CA GLY A 406 -3.32 -41.62 -2.28
C GLY A 406 -2.47 -42.86 -2.04
N GLU A 407 -1.19 -42.67 -1.70
CA GLU A 407 -0.25 -43.75 -1.42
C GLU A 407 -0.65 -44.56 -0.17
N ALA A 408 -0.49 -45.87 -0.27
CA ALA A 408 -0.77 -46.83 0.80
C ALA A 408 0.54 -47.41 1.32
N VAL A 409 0.65 -47.57 2.64
CA VAL A 409 1.82 -48.20 3.28
C VAL A 409 1.48 -49.65 3.62
N ARG A 410 2.38 -50.57 3.27
CA ARG A 410 2.23 -51.98 3.67
C ARG A 410 2.52 -52.12 5.17
N THR A 411 1.60 -52.74 5.89
CA THR A 411 1.79 -53.08 7.30
C THR A 411 2.71 -54.29 7.44
N ASP A 412 3.19 -54.54 8.67
CA ASP A 412 3.99 -55.74 8.99
C ASP A 412 3.23 -57.06 8.74
N SER A 413 1.89 -57.00 8.69
CA SER A 413 1.00 -58.11 8.32
C SER A 413 0.83 -58.30 6.80
N GLY A 414 1.40 -57.41 5.97
CA GLY A 414 1.30 -57.44 4.51
C GLY A 414 0.04 -56.78 3.94
N GLU A 415 -0.84 -56.22 4.76
CA GLU A 415 -2.03 -55.49 4.35
C GLU A 415 -1.70 -54.05 3.92
N LEU A 416 -2.52 -53.47 3.03
CA LEU A 416 -2.37 -52.08 2.60
C LEU A 416 -3.15 -51.16 3.54
N ASP A 417 -2.45 -50.23 4.19
CA ASP A 417 -3.04 -49.20 5.04
C ASP A 417 -2.95 -47.82 4.34
N ASN A 418 -4.11 -47.21 4.12
CA ASN A 418 -4.25 -45.90 3.47
C ASN A 418 -4.27 -44.74 4.47
N SER A 419 -3.96 -44.99 5.75
CA SER A 419 -3.91 -43.93 6.77
C SER A 419 -2.73 -43.01 6.55
N LEU A 420 -2.99 -41.70 6.55
CA LEU A 420 -1.95 -40.67 6.43
C LEU A 420 -0.96 -40.75 7.60
N ARG A 421 -1.40 -41.20 8.77
CA ARG A 421 -0.52 -41.39 9.92
C ARG A 421 0.63 -42.37 9.70
N ARG A 422 0.46 -43.38 8.84
CA ARG A 422 1.53 -44.34 8.51
C ARG A 422 2.41 -43.89 7.35
N HIS A 423 2.02 -42.82 6.65
CA HIS A 423 2.80 -42.29 5.54
C HIS A 423 4.18 -41.83 6.04
N PRO A 424 5.30 -42.20 5.38
CA PRO A 424 6.66 -41.93 5.88
C PRO A 424 6.97 -40.44 6.01
N GLU A 425 6.31 -39.61 5.19
CA GLU A 425 6.46 -38.15 5.26
C GLU A 425 5.61 -37.49 6.36
N PHE A 426 4.66 -38.19 6.97
CA PHE A 426 3.83 -37.67 8.07
C PHE A 426 4.58 -37.78 9.41
N THR A 427 5.56 -36.90 9.59
CA THR A 427 6.36 -36.83 10.82
C THR A 427 6.18 -35.48 11.50
N ALA A 428 6.29 -35.43 12.83
CA ALA A 428 6.20 -34.18 13.59
C ALA A 428 7.27 -33.16 13.16
N ALA A 429 8.46 -33.62 12.76
CA ALA A 429 9.51 -32.78 12.19
C ALA A 429 9.07 -32.13 10.87
N ASN A 430 8.52 -32.92 9.93
CA ASN A 430 8.02 -32.37 8.66
C ASN A 430 6.83 -31.43 8.85
N LEU A 431 5.92 -31.71 9.81
CA LEU A 431 4.77 -30.84 10.12
C LEU A 431 5.22 -29.46 10.64
N ARG A 432 6.17 -29.44 11.60
CA ARG A 432 6.75 -28.18 12.10
C ARG A 432 7.54 -27.44 11.04
N GLU A 433 8.31 -28.16 10.23
CA GLU A 433 9.07 -27.57 9.13
C GLU A 433 8.14 -26.95 8.09
N ALA A 434 7.04 -27.60 7.74
CA ALA A 434 6.05 -27.05 6.82
C ALA A 434 5.39 -25.77 7.38
N ALA A 435 5.06 -25.73 8.67
CA ALA A 435 4.55 -24.52 9.31
C ALA A 435 5.56 -23.35 9.24
N ARG A 436 6.85 -23.65 9.43
CA ARG A 436 7.94 -22.68 9.26
C ARG A 436 8.10 -22.23 7.81
N GLU A 437 8.10 -23.16 6.86
CA GLU A 437 8.18 -22.86 5.43
C GLU A 437 7.06 -21.92 4.98
N LEU A 438 5.81 -22.15 5.43
CA LEU A 438 4.66 -21.31 5.11
C LEU A 438 4.83 -19.85 5.58
N THR A 439 5.31 -19.66 6.80
CA THR A 439 5.48 -18.33 7.41
C THR A 439 6.72 -17.60 6.86
N GLU A 440 7.88 -18.25 6.83
CA GLU A 440 9.15 -17.64 6.38
C GLU A 440 9.15 -17.25 4.90
N ARG A 441 8.41 -17.99 4.07
CA ARG A 441 8.31 -17.77 2.62
C ARG A 441 7.13 -16.90 2.22
N GLU A 442 6.40 -16.33 3.19
CA GLU A 442 5.27 -15.42 2.95
C GLU A 442 4.21 -16.08 2.05
N PHE A 443 3.86 -17.35 2.31
CA PHE A 443 2.87 -18.08 1.51
C PHE A 443 1.48 -17.47 1.56
N GLY A 444 1.20 -16.58 2.53
CA GLY A 444 -0.04 -15.81 2.61
C GLY A 444 -0.17 -14.73 1.54
N GLN A 445 0.91 -14.41 0.83
CA GLN A 445 0.92 -13.40 -0.22
C GLN A 445 0.74 -14.01 -1.62
N ASP A 446 -0.31 -13.60 -2.33
CA ASP A 446 -0.52 -13.95 -3.73
C ASP A 446 0.40 -13.14 -4.65
N LEU A 447 0.61 -13.61 -5.88
CA LEU A 447 1.34 -12.87 -6.90
C LEU A 447 0.64 -12.93 -8.27
N VAL A 448 0.45 -11.75 -8.86
CA VAL A 448 0.01 -11.55 -10.24
C VAL A 448 1.07 -10.74 -10.98
N LEU A 449 1.78 -11.39 -11.91
CA LEU A 449 2.73 -10.71 -12.79
C LEU A 449 2.03 -10.22 -14.06
N VAL A 450 2.23 -8.95 -14.41
CA VAL A 450 1.69 -8.37 -15.64
C VAL A 450 2.69 -8.58 -16.78
N ASN A 451 2.33 -9.45 -17.72
CA ASN A 451 3.18 -9.80 -18.86
C ASN A 451 2.86 -8.99 -20.13
N GLY A 452 1.72 -8.31 -20.20
CA GLY A 452 1.29 -7.51 -21.34
C GLY A 452 1.12 -6.04 -20.96
N VAL A 453 2.04 -5.19 -21.45
CA VAL A 453 1.93 -3.73 -21.37
C VAL A 453 1.54 -3.24 -22.76
N ILE A 454 0.41 -2.55 -22.86
CA ILE A 454 -0.12 -2.01 -24.12
C ILE A 454 -0.26 -0.50 -23.93
N ASP A 455 0.27 0.31 -24.85
CA ASP A 455 0.17 1.77 -24.79
C ASP A 455 0.65 2.42 -23.48
N ASN A 456 1.75 1.91 -22.90
CA ASN A 456 2.29 2.30 -21.58
C ASN A 456 1.27 2.14 -20.41
N GLU A 457 0.30 1.25 -20.61
CA GLU A 457 -0.70 0.87 -19.62
C GLU A 457 -0.49 -0.61 -19.24
N ALA A 458 -0.41 -0.86 -17.94
CA ALA A 458 -0.30 -2.19 -17.36
C ALA A 458 -1.57 -2.50 -16.57
N ARG A 459 -2.14 -3.68 -16.80
CA ARG A 459 -3.39 -4.12 -16.17
C ARG A 459 -3.15 -5.36 -15.33
N ALA A 460 -3.36 -5.24 -14.03
CA ALA A 460 -3.37 -6.36 -13.10
C ALA A 460 -4.82 -6.69 -12.71
N TYR A 461 -5.13 -7.97 -12.68
CA TYR A 461 -6.41 -8.49 -12.25
C TYR A 461 -6.20 -9.45 -11.08
N TRP A 462 -6.86 -9.17 -9.97
CA TRP A 462 -6.90 -10.07 -8.83
C TRP A 462 -8.34 -10.51 -8.58
N ARG A 463 -8.52 -11.80 -8.31
CA ARG A 463 -9.79 -12.40 -7.96
C ARG A 463 -9.59 -13.29 -6.76
N ARG A 464 -10.48 -13.16 -5.78
CA ARG A 464 -10.43 -14.00 -4.58
C ARG A 464 -10.67 -15.47 -4.93
N SER A 465 -9.82 -16.35 -4.40
CA SER A 465 -9.92 -17.80 -4.55
C SER A 465 -10.35 -18.45 -3.22
N GLY A 466 -11.61 -18.34 -2.83
CA GLY A 466 -12.09 -18.98 -1.58
C GLY A 466 -13.46 -18.48 -1.10
N ARG A 467 -14.09 -19.23 -0.17
CA ARG A 467 -15.40 -18.89 0.42
C ARG A 467 -15.28 -18.17 1.77
N ASP A 468 -14.20 -18.39 2.52
CA ASP A 468 -14.06 -17.84 3.86
C ASP A 468 -13.40 -16.46 3.80
N SER A 469 -14.20 -15.43 4.08
CA SER A 469 -13.73 -14.06 4.29
C SER A 469 -13.55 -13.84 5.79
N ARG A 470 -12.31 -14.01 6.26
CA ARG A 470 -11.89 -13.58 7.59
C ARG A 470 -10.87 -12.46 7.46
N GLY A 471 -10.95 -11.48 8.34
CA GLY A 471 -10.23 -10.20 8.27
C GLY A 471 -11.10 -9.08 7.70
N ASP A 472 -10.76 -7.84 8.08
CA ASP A 472 -11.47 -6.63 7.65
C ASP A 472 -11.04 -6.16 6.26
N HIS A 473 -9.73 -6.26 6.01
CA HIS A 473 -9.10 -5.75 4.81
C HIS A 473 -8.10 -6.73 4.22
N VAL A 474 -7.92 -6.63 2.91
CA VAL A 474 -6.81 -7.21 2.16
C VAL A 474 -5.91 -6.06 1.74
N ARG A 475 -4.64 -6.16 2.10
CA ARG A 475 -3.60 -5.25 1.64
C ARG A 475 -3.18 -5.66 0.23
N VAL A 476 -3.25 -4.70 -0.68
CA VAL A 476 -2.77 -4.85 -2.05
C VAL A 476 -1.51 -4.02 -2.21
N ARG A 477 -0.45 -4.66 -2.70
CA ARG A 477 0.82 -4.03 -3.05
C ARG A 477 1.08 -4.22 -4.52
N ALA A 478 1.33 -3.13 -5.24
CA ALA A 478 1.74 -3.19 -6.62
C ALA A 478 3.06 -2.45 -6.81
N THR A 479 4.01 -3.09 -7.47
CA THR A 479 5.29 -2.44 -7.77
C THR A 479 5.52 -2.39 -9.26
N LEU A 480 5.89 -1.21 -9.73
CA LEU A 480 6.13 -0.90 -11.12
C LEU A 480 7.58 -0.48 -11.33
N VAL A 481 8.17 -0.94 -12.42
CA VAL A 481 9.51 -0.53 -12.84
C VAL A 481 9.40 0.25 -14.14
N LEU A 482 9.60 1.56 -14.03
CA LEU A 482 9.60 2.47 -15.17
C LEU A 482 11.00 2.58 -15.78
N LYS A 483 11.08 2.52 -17.11
CA LYS A 483 12.29 2.74 -17.90
C LYS A 483 12.05 3.87 -18.90
N ASP A 484 13.14 4.43 -19.40
CA ASP A 484 13.10 5.46 -20.44
C ASP A 484 12.74 4.80 -21.78
N SER A 485 11.57 5.17 -22.34
CA SER A 485 11.06 4.59 -23.58
C SER A 485 11.77 5.14 -24.81
N THR A 486 12.37 6.33 -24.70
CA THR A 486 12.77 7.10 -25.86
C THR A 486 13.99 6.53 -26.57
N LYS A 487 14.80 5.67 -25.92
CA LYS A 487 16.13 5.16 -26.34
C LYS A 487 17.16 6.23 -26.75
N SER A 488 16.72 7.42 -27.13
CA SER A 488 17.44 8.54 -27.71
C SER A 488 18.09 9.40 -26.63
N GLY A 489 17.56 9.46 -25.40
CA GLY A 489 18.18 10.20 -24.29
C GLY A 489 19.65 9.83 -24.06
N PRO A 490 19.98 8.60 -23.63
CA PRO A 490 21.36 8.20 -23.38
C PRO A 490 22.22 8.17 -24.65
N LEU A 491 21.65 7.80 -25.80
CA LEU A 491 22.38 7.78 -27.08
C LEU A 491 22.78 9.19 -27.55
N ASN A 492 21.87 10.16 -27.49
CA ASN A 492 22.17 11.54 -27.85
C ASN A 492 23.22 12.15 -26.92
N VAL A 493 23.19 11.78 -25.63
CA VAL A 493 24.22 12.17 -24.68
C VAL A 493 25.57 11.51 -25.00
N THR A 494 25.60 10.25 -25.43
CA THR A 494 26.85 9.62 -25.89
C THR A 494 27.43 10.31 -27.11
N PHE A 495 26.60 10.65 -28.11
CA PHE A 495 27.05 11.38 -29.29
C PHE A 495 27.55 12.78 -28.93
N TYR A 496 26.88 13.48 -28.01
CA TYR A 496 27.35 14.75 -27.48
C TYR A 496 28.72 14.63 -26.82
N ALA A 497 28.90 13.66 -25.91
CA ALA A 497 30.16 13.47 -25.20
C ALA A 497 31.32 13.13 -26.16
N LEU A 498 31.06 12.30 -27.18
CA LEU A 498 32.03 12.00 -28.23
C LEU A 498 32.35 13.23 -29.07
N ALA A 499 31.34 14.00 -29.50
CA ALA A 499 31.54 15.23 -30.27
C ALA A 499 32.39 16.25 -29.50
N VAL A 500 32.12 16.42 -28.20
CA VAL A 500 32.93 17.24 -27.29
C VAL A 500 34.38 16.77 -27.25
N ALA A 501 34.62 15.47 -27.05
CA ALA A 501 35.99 14.92 -27.03
C ALA A 501 36.71 15.14 -28.36
N THR A 502 36.02 14.93 -29.49
CA THR A 502 36.58 15.15 -30.82
C THR A 502 36.98 16.60 -31.04
N VAL A 503 36.15 17.55 -30.62
CA VAL A 503 36.44 18.99 -30.76
C VAL A 503 37.64 19.39 -29.92
N SER A 504 37.71 18.95 -28.67
CA SER A 504 38.88 19.21 -27.81
C SER A 504 40.16 18.59 -28.37
N PHE A 505 40.09 17.36 -28.89
CA PHE A 505 41.24 16.69 -29.50
C PHE A 505 41.72 17.38 -30.79
N VAL A 506 40.81 17.71 -31.70
CA VAL A 506 41.14 18.41 -32.95
C VAL A 506 41.73 19.78 -32.67
N LEU A 507 41.22 20.50 -31.67
CA LEU A 507 41.78 21.79 -31.27
C LEU A 507 43.17 21.64 -30.66
N GLY A 508 43.38 20.61 -29.83
CA GLY A 508 44.72 20.27 -29.33
C GLY A 508 45.71 19.96 -30.45
N TRP A 509 45.28 19.19 -31.47
CA TRP A 509 46.08 18.93 -32.67
C TRP A 509 46.44 20.24 -33.38
N LEU A 510 45.46 21.11 -33.65
CA LEU A 510 45.69 22.39 -34.33
C LEU A 510 46.63 23.31 -33.56
N LEU A 511 46.53 23.34 -32.22
CA LEU A 511 47.38 24.16 -31.36
C LEU A 511 48.84 23.67 -31.30
N VAL A 512 49.06 22.37 -31.37
CA VAL A 512 50.40 21.76 -31.32
C VAL A 512 51.04 21.62 -32.71
N GLY A 513 50.24 21.61 -33.78
CA GLY A 513 50.70 21.37 -35.16
C GLY A 513 51.09 19.91 -35.43
N SER A 514 50.76 18.99 -34.53
CA SER A 514 51.07 17.55 -34.62
C SER A 514 49.81 16.71 -34.38
N PRO A 515 49.60 15.61 -35.13
CA PRO A 515 48.45 14.73 -34.96
C PRO A 515 48.36 14.09 -33.57
N TRP A 516 49.44 14.15 -32.79
CA TRP A 516 49.48 13.72 -31.39
C TRP A 516 49.76 14.92 -30.47
N PRO A 517 48.74 15.50 -29.81
CA PRO A 517 48.89 16.72 -29.00
C PRO A 517 49.46 16.46 -27.59
N TYR A 518 50.20 15.37 -27.39
CA TYR A 518 50.73 14.96 -26.09
C TYR A 518 52.25 14.72 -26.14
N GLY A 519 52.93 14.93 -25.01
CA GLY A 519 54.39 14.79 -24.87
C GLY A 519 55.12 16.13 -24.67
N ARG A 520 56.46 16.09 -24.54
CA ARG A 520 57.30 17.25 -24.21
C ARG A 520 57.32 18.35 -25.28
N ALA A 521 57.33 17.98 -26.56
CA ALA A 521 57.24 18.95 -27.65
C ALA A 521 55.88 19.67 -27.67
N ALA A 522 54.80 18.97 -27.27
CA ALA A 522 53.46 19.54 -27.17
C ALA A 522 53.32 20.50 -25.98
N THR A 523 53.98 20.23 -24.85
CA THR A 523 53.95 21.17 -23.69
C THR A 523 54.60 22.50 -23.99
N GLU A 524 55.68 22.51 -24.77
CA GLU A 524 56.36 23.75 -25.17
C GLU A 524 55.48 24.56 -26.13
N ALA A 525 54.85 23.90 -27.12
CA ALA A 525 53.92 24.54 -28.05
C ALA A 525 52.67 25.12 -27.35
N LEU A 526 52.09 24.38 -26.40
CA LEU A 526 50.93 24.83 -25.62
C LEU A 526 51.25 25.97 -24.63
N GLY A 527 52.53 26.23 -24.35
CA GLY A 527 52.98 27.39 -23.56
C GLY A 527 52.99 28.71 -24.33
N HIS A 528 52.87 28.66 -25.66
CA HIS A 528 53.00 29.82 -26.56
C HIS A 528 51.79 29.96 -27.49
N ILE A 529 50.58 30.00 -26.93
CA ILE A 529 49.33 30.13 -27.70
C ILE A 529 49.16 31.59 -28.15
N GLY A 530 49.27 31.84 -29.46
CA GLY A 530 49.20 33.19 -30.04
C GLY A 530 47.80 33.81 -30.11
N ASP A 531 46.75 33.04 -30.43
CA ASP A 531 45.37 33.52 -30.56
C ASP A 531 44.41 32.78 -29.63
N GLY A 532 44.51 33.09 -28.32
CA GLY A 532 43.69 32.46 -27.29
C GLY A 532 42.19 32.79 -27.39
N GLN A 533 41.81 33.94 -27.99
CA GLN A 533 40.41 34.38 -28.05
C GLN A 533 39.57 33.50 -28.99
N SER A 534 40.11 33.15 -30.16
CA SER A 534 39.44 32.25 -31.11
C SER A 534 39.24 30.85 -30.52
N VAL A 535 40.23 30.35 -29.78
CA VAL A 535 40.23 29.03 -29.11
C VAL A 535 39.16 28.98 -28.03
N ILE A 536 39.08 30.00 -27.17
CA ILE A 536 38.06 30.11 -26.12
C ILE A 536 36.66 30.16 -26.72
N THR A 537 36.49 30.94 -27.78
CA THR A 537 35.19 31.10 -28.45
C THR A 537 34.72 29.76 -29.03
N LEU A 538 35.60 29.01 -29.71
CA LEU A 538 35.27 27.69 -30.27
C LEU A 538 34.92 26.68 -29.16
N LEU A 539 35.68 26.65 -28.07
CA LEU A 539 35.49 25.74 -26.94
C LEU A 539 34.20 25.99 -26.15
N LEU A 540 33.71 27.23 -26.11
CA LEU A 540 32.48 27.55 -25.38
C LEU A 540 31.24 27.51 -26.29
N LEU A 541 31.35 28.02 -27.52
CA LEU A 541 30.19 28.18 -28.41
C LEU A 541 29.74 26.85 -29.01
N LEU A 542 30.66 26.01 -29.48
CA LEU A 542 30.29 24.76 -30.16
C LEU A 542 29.68 23.73 -29.18
N PRO A 543 30.28 23.45 -28.00
CA PRO A 543 29.64 22.61 -26.99
C PRO A 543 28.38 23.23 -26.40
N GLY A 544 28.34 24.56 -26.21
CA GLY A 544 27.14 25.27 -25.75
C GLY A 544 25.96 25.14 -26.72
N PHE A 545 26.23 25.22 -28.03
CA PHE A 545 25.21 25.02 -29.07
C PHE A 545 24.72 23.56 -29.08
N LEU A 546 25.63 22.59 -29.02
CA LEU A 546 25.26 21.17 -28.94
C LEU A 546 24.45 20.86 -27.68
N TYR A 547 24.77 21.49 -26.56
CA TYR A 547 24.01 21.35 -25.31
C TYR A 547 22.58 21.89 -25.43
N SER A 548 22.39 23.03 -26.10
CA SER A 548 21.04 23.60 -26.32
C SER A 548 20.11 22.71 -27.14
N ARG A 549 20.67 21.78 -27.92
CA ARG A 549 19.93 20.80 -28.72
C ARG A 549 19.68 19.48 -27.97
N LEU A 550 20.31 19.28 -26.81
CA LEU A 550 19.99 18.14 -25.95
C LEU A 550 18.67 18.41 -25.22
N SER A 551 17.63 17.66 -25.59
CA SER A 551 16.37 17.63 -24.85
C SER A 551 16.55 16.90 -23.52
N LEU A 552 17.09 17.60 -22.51
CA LEU A 552 17.24 17.05 -21.17
C LEU A 552 15.93 17.18 -20.39
N PRO A 553 15.37 16.08 -19.84
CA PRO A 553 14.13 16.14 -19.11
C PRO A 553 14.28 16.94 -17.81
N PRO A 554 13.22 17.64 -17.36
CA PRO A 554 13.23 18.40 -16.12
C PRO A 554 13.52 17.50 -14.92
N ARG A 555 14.34 17.97 -13.97
CA ARG A 555 14.87 17.18 -12.83
C ARG A 555 13.79 16.62 -11.88
N ARG A 556 12.57 17.14 -11.93
CA ARG A 556 11.45 16.74 -11.05
C ARG A 556 10.60 15.60 -11.64
N THR A 557 10.75 15.31 -12.92
CA THR A 557 9.99 14.22 -13.56
C THR A 557 10.67 12.88 -13.35
N VAL A 558 9.92 11.80 -13.59
CA VAL A 558 10.44 10.42 -13.59
C VAL A 558 11.62 10.28 -14.57
N LEU A 559 11.54 10.95 -15.73
CA LEU A 559 12.64 10.98 -16.70
C LEU A 559 13.86 11.75 -16.21
N GLY A 560 13.66 12.83 -15.45
CA GLY A 560 14.74 13.51 -14.76
C GLY A 560 15.50 12.56 -13.83
N TYR A 561 14.80 11.67 -13.13
CA TYR A 561 15.41 10.63 -12.29
C TYR A 561 16.20 9.62 -13.11
N LEU A 562 15.58 9.08 -14.17
CA LEU A 562 16.18 8.13 -15.11
C LEU A 562 17.37 8.71 -15.89
N GLY A 563 17.40 10.03 -16.08
CA GLY A 563 18.40 10.79 -16.81
C GLY A 563 19.47 11.45 -15.94
N THR A 564 19.47 11.23 -14.62
CA THR A 564 20.41 11.93 -13.71
C THR A 564 21.88 11.64 -14.02
N LEU A 565 22.25 10.40 -14.31
CA LEU A 565 23.62 10.05 -14.64
C LEU A 565 24.04 10.64 -16.00
N PRO A 566 23.27 10.51 -17.10
CA PRO A 566 23.52 11.25 -18.33
C PRO A 566 23.68 12.76 -18.10
N GLN A 567 22.80 13.39 -17.31
CA GLN A 567 22.88 14.82 -16.99
C GLN A 567 24.17 15.18 -16.24
N ALA A 568 24.55 14.39 -15.23
CA ALA A 568 25.79 14.61 -14.49
C ALA A 568 27.03 14.49 -15.39
N LEU A 569 27.06 13.50 -16.29
CA LEU A 569 28.15 13.30 -17.23
C LEU A 569 28.26 14.42 -18.27
N VAL A 570 27.14 14.95 -18.76
CA VAL A 570 27.12 16.15 -19.62
C VAL A 570 27.67 17.36 -18.87
N GLN A 571 27.25 17.58 -17.62
CA GLN A 571 27.72 18.69 -16.79
C GLN A 571 29.23 18.59 -16.52
N LEU A 572 29.74 17.39 -16.24
CA LEU A 572 31.17 17.16 -16.06
C LEU A 572 31.95 17.40 -17.37
N SER A 573 31.39 17.01 -18.51
CA SER A 573 32.00 17.24 -19.82
C SER A 573 32.11 18.74 -20.14
N ILE A 574 31.06 19.51 -19.84
CA ILE A 574 31.06 20.98 -19.97
C ILE A 574 32.07 21.61 -19.02
N ALA A 575 32.12 21.16 -17.76
CA ALA A 575 33.08 21.67 -16.78
C ALA A 575 34.54 21.40 -17.20
N ALA A 576 34.82 20.23 -17.77
CA ALA A 576 36.15 19.87 -18.28
C ALA A 576 36.56 20.78 -19.45
N ILE A 577 35.66 21.06 -20.40
CA ILE A 577 35.93 22.00 -21.49
C ILE A 577 36.11 23.43 -20.97
N ALA A 578 35.27 23.87 -20.04
CA ALA A 578 35.35 25.21 -19.46
C ALA A 578 36.67 25.40 -18.69
N ALA A 579 37.13 24.37 -17.97
CA ALA A 579 38.44 24.36 -17.34
C ALA A 579 39.57 24.46 -18.37
N PHE A 580 39.49 23.72 -19.48
CA PHE A 580 40.45 23.85 -20.57
C PHE A 580 40.48 25.25 -21.18
N ALA A 581 39.32 25.81 -21.51
CA ALA A 581 39.20 27.20 -21.99
C ALA A 581 39.76 28.21 -20.98
N ALA A 582 39.52 28.02 -19.68
CA ALA A 582 40.06 28.87 -18.63
C ALA A 582 41.60 28.81 -18.57
N THR A 583 42.21 27.62 -18.66
CA THR A 583 43.68 27.49 -18.66
C THR A 583 44.35 28.20 -19.84
N VAL A 584 43.69 28.17 -21.00
CA VAL A 584 44.12 28.93 -22.20
C VAL A 584 43.95 30.43 -21.98
N ALA A 585 42.83 30.87 -21.40
CA ALA A 585 42.56 32.28 -21.12
C ALA A 585 43.55 32.90 -20.11
N THR A 586 43.95 32.12 -19.10
CA THR A 586 44.90 32.58 -18.07
C THR A 586 46.37 32.50 -18.51
N GLN A 587 46.66 32.07 -19.75
CA GLN A 587 48.02 31.80 -20.23
C GLN A 587 48.82 30.94 -19.25
N ALA A 588 48.19 29.86 -18.76
CA ALA A 588 48.82 28.97 -17.80
C ALA A 588 50.04 28.27 -18.42
N ARG A 589 50.92 27.72 -17.57
CA ARG A 589 52.06 26.92 -18.03
C ARG A 589 51.59 25.79 -18.95
N GLY A 590 52.36 25.46 -19.98
CA GLY A 590 52.02 24.43 -20.97
C GLY A 590 51.70 23.06 -20.37
N GLU A 591 52.31 22.70 -19.24
CA GLU A 591 51.98 21.49 -18.46
C GLU A 591 50.53 21.50 -17.94
N VAL A 592 50.06 22.65 -17.45
CA VAL A 592 48.69 22.83 -16.92
C VAL A 592 47.67 22.81 -18.05
N VAL A 593 47.99 23.43 -19.18
CA VAL A 593 47.15 23.42 -20.39
C VAL A 593 47.05 22.01 -20.97
N GLN A 594 48.16 21.26 -21.02
CA GLN A 594 48.16 19.87 -21.46
C GLN A 594 47.38 18.97 -20.49
N ALA A 595 47.50 19.17 -19.18
CA ALA A 595 46.70 18.44 -18.19
C ALA A 595 45.20 18.75 -18.33
N ALA A 596 44.82 20.00 -18.60
CA ALA A 596 43.42 20.35 -18.84
C ALA A 596 42.90 19.78 -20.17
N LEU A 597 43.72 19.74 -21.22
CA LEU A 597 43.40 19.10 -22.51
C LEU A 597 43.19 17.58 -22.35
N THR A 598 44.06 16.90 -21.61
CA THR A 598 43.90 15.45 -21.36
C THR A 598 42.60 15.17 -20.61
N VAL A 599 42.25 15.97 -19.60
CA VAL A 599 40.97 15.85 -18.89
C VAL A 599 39.78 16.14 -19.81
N ALA A 600 39.85 17.18 -20.66
CA ALA A 600 38.79 17.56 -21.59
C ALA A 600 38.53 16.51 -22.68
N VAL A 601 39.50 15.67 -23.03
CA VAL A 601 39.33 14.55 -23.98
C VAL A 601 38.97 13.25 -23.25
N ALA A 602 39.68 12.90 -22.18
CA ALA A 602 39.51 11.61 -21.50
C ALA A 602 38.17 11.50 -20.77
N LEU A 603 37.71 12.58 -20.12
CA LEU A 603 36.50 12.55 -19.30
C LEU A 603 35.22 12.33 -20.14
N PRO A 604 35.02 13.01 -21.29
CA PRO A 604 33.86 12.74 -22.15
C PRO A 604 33.92 11.37 -22.84
N VAL A 605 35.11 10.87 -23.18
CA VAL A 605 35.27 9.49 -23.71
C VAL A 605 34.88 8.45 -22.64
N LEU A 606 35.35 8.63 -21.40
CA LEU A 606 34.95 7.79 -20.27
C LEU A 606 33.43 7.88 -20.02
N ALA A 607 32.85 9.08 -20.10
CA ALA A 607 31.41 9.28 -19.98
C ALA A 607 30.63 8.49 -21.04
N ALA A 608 31.08 8.53 -22.30
CA ALA A 608 30.47 7.77 -23.39
C ALA A 608 30.56 6.25 -23.15
N LEU A 609 31.72 5.75 -22.73
CA LEU A 609 31.92 4.32 -22.40
C LEU A 609 31.02 3.86 -21.25
N VAL A 610 30.87 4.68 -20.20
CA VAL A 610 29.99 4.37 -19.05
C VAL A 610 28.53 4.28 -19.48
N LEU A 611 28.06 5.19 -20.34
CA LEU A 611 26.69 5.18 -20.84
C LEU A 611 26.43 4.02 -21.81
N PHE A 612 27.40 3.70 -22.67
CA PHE A 612 27.32 2.54 -23.57
C PHE A 612 27.25 1.22 -22.79
N GLY A 613 28.08 1.07 -21.75
CA GLY A 613 28.03 -0.08 -20.84
C GLY A 613 26.72 -0.17 -20.04
N GLN A 614 26.04 0.95 -19.79
CA GLN A 614 24.72 0.92 -19.13
C GLN A 614 23.60 0.50 -20.08
N ALA A 615 23.67 0.84 -21.36
CA ALA A 615 22.65 0.48 -22.33
C ALA A 615 22.47 -1.05 -22.40
N SER A 616 23.57 -1.80 -22.43
CA SER A 616 23.54 -3.27 -22.43
C SER A 616 23.02 -3.88 -21.13
N TRP A 617 23.20 -3.20 -19.98
CA TRP A 617 22.68 -3.67 -18.69
C TRP A 617 21.19 -3.37 -18.52
N ARG A 618 20.69 -2.29 -19.13
CA ARG A 618 19.26 -1.90 -19.07
C ARG A 618 18.34 -2.92 -19.75
N GLU A 619 18.84 -3.71 -20.70
CA GLU A 619 18.05 -4.75 -21.38
C GLU A 619 17.74 -5.95 -20.47
N SER A 620 18.54 -6.17 -19.42
CA SER A 620 18.27 -7.25 -18.46
C SER A 620 17.06 -6.91 -17.58
N ALA A 621 16.06 -7.80 -17.55
CA ALA A 621 14.91 -7.65 -16.67
C ALA A 621 15.34 -7.76 -15.19
N ILE A 622 14.90 -6.83 -14.34
CA ILE A 622 15.20 -6.87 -12.90
C ILE A 622 14.51 -8.11 -12.30
N PRO A 623 15.20 -9.00 -11.59
CA PRO A 623 14.59 -10.20 -11.01
C PRO A 623 13.53 -9.83 -9.97
N LEU A 624 12.47 -10.63 -9.86
CA LEU A 624 11.34 -10.37 -8.94
C LEU A 624 11.77 -10.27 -7.47
N SER A 625 12.78 -11.05 -7.07
CA SER A 625 13.40 -11.00 -5.73
C SER A 625 13.91 -9.61 -5.35
N ARG A 626 14.31 -8.80 -6.33
CA ARG A 626 14.82 -7.44 -6.11
C ARG A 626 13.74 -6.38 -6.09
N ILE A 627 12.53 -6.66 -6.56
CA ILE A 627 11.45 -5.66 -6.69
C ILE A 627 10.46 -5.78 -5.51
N GLY A 628 10.72 -6.67 -4.55
CA GLY A 628 9.87 -6.85 -3.36
C GLY A 628 8.68 -7.79 -3.58
N ALA A 629 8.77 -8.69 -4.57
CA ALA A 629 7.80 -9.78 -4.72
C ALA A 629 7.88 -10.75 -3.51
N PRO A 630 6.82 -11.54 -3.25
CA PRO A 630 6.79 -12.49 -2.15
C PRO A 630 8.01 -13.44 -2.16
N ARG A 631 8.50 -13.79 -0.98
CA ARG A 631 9.72 -14.63 -0.84
C ARG A 631 9.62 -16.01 -1.47
N TRP A 632 8.42 -16.55 -1.65
CA TRP A 632 8.22 -17.81 -2.39
C TRP A 632 8.46 -17.66 -3.89
N ALA A 633 8.23 -16.48 -4.47
CA ALA A 633 8.44 -16.18 -5.89
C ALA A 633 9.85 -15.63 -6.19
N GLY A 634 10.55 -15.11 -5.17
CA GLY A 634 11.96 -14.73 -5.26
C GLY A 634 12.86 -15.95 -5.25
N ALA A 635 13.49 -16.26 -6.39
CA ALA A 635 14.31 -17.46 -6.58
C ALA A 635 15.33 -17.73 -5.46
N GLY A 636 15.23 -18.94 -4.86
CA GLY A 636 16.31 -19.71 -4.22
C GLY A 636 16.94 -19.13 -2.95
N ALA A 637 17.34 -20.01 -2.03
CA ALA A 637 18.09 -19.67 -0.81
C ALA A 637 19.45 -18.94 -1.05
N TRP A 638 19.80 -18.66 -2.31
CA TRP A 638 21.10 -18.20 -2.77
C TRP A 638 21.13 -16.72 -3.20
N ASP A 639 19.99 -16.07 -3.40
CA ASP A 639 19.96 -14.64 -3.78
C ASP A 639 19.57 -13.77 -2.57
N ARG A 640 20.41 -13.80 -1.51
CA ARG A 640 20.28 -12.99 -0.28
C ARG A 640 20.54 -11.48 -0.50
N ARG A 641 20.36 -10.97 -1.72
CA ARG A 641 20.56 -9.55 -2.01
C ARG A 641 19.36 -8.77 -1.48
N LYS A 642 19.62 -7.67 -0.78
CA LYS A 642 18.56 -6.81 -0.23
C LYS A 642 17.62 -6.36 -1.35
N PRO A 643 16.29 -6.37 -1.12
CA PRO A 643 15.33 -5.83 -2.07
C PRO A 643 15.66 -4.36 -2.36
N LEU A 644 15.39 -3.93 -3.58
CA LEU A 644 15.60 -2.55 -3.99
C LEU A 644 14.56 -1.69 -3.27
N ASP A 645 15.04 -0.68 -2.54
CA ASP A 645 14.14 0.35 -2.04
C ASP A 645 13.47 1.07 -3.21
N ALA A 646 12.13 1.15 -3.15
CA ALA A 646 11.32 1.91 -4.07
C ALA A 646 11.77 3.38 -4.09
N ASP A 647 11.80 3.96 -5.30
CA ASP A 647 12.18 5.36 -5.45
C ASP A 647 11.08 6.29 -4.95
N VAL A 648 9.82 5.87 -5.10
CA VAL A 648 8.63 6.48 -4.49
C VAL A 648 7.69 5.39 -3.99
N ARG A 649 7.03 5.66 -2.86
CA ARG A 649 5.96 4.83 -2.31
C ARG A 649 4.70 5.69 -2.26
N PHE A 650 3.67 5.24 -2.96
CA PHE A 650 2.34 5.80 -2.91
C PHE A 650 1.50 4.94 -2.00
N ASP A 651 0.93 5.54 -0.97
CA ASP A 651 -0.01 4.89 -0.08
C ASP A 651 -1.38 5.55 -0.19
N SER A 652 -2.42 4.74 -0.27
CA SER A 652 -3.81 5.18 -0.25
C SER A 652 -4.52 4.85 1.06
N SER A 653 -3.86 4.12 1.96
CA SER A 653 -4.38 3.75 3.27
C SER A 653 -4.09 4.76 4.38
N GLY A 654 -3.29 5.80 4.08
CA GLY A 654 -3.07 6.95 4.96
C GLY A 654 -2.04 6.73 6.08
N GLY A 655 -1.16 5.73 5.94
CA GLY A 655 -0.07 5.41 6.87
C GLY A 655 -0.57 4.90 8.23
N TRP A 656 -0.50 3.58 8.44
CA TRP A 656 -0.86 2.90 9.68
C TRP A 656 0.07 3.24 10.85
#